data_AF-A0A532UMD8-F1
#
_entry.id   AF-A0A532UMD8-F1
#
_cell.length_a   1.000
_cell.length_b   1.000
_cell.length_c   1.000
_cell.angle_alpha   90.00
_cell.angle_beta   90.00
_cell.angle_gamma   90.00
#
_symmetry.space_group_name_H-M   'P 1'
#
loop_
_entity.id
_entity.type
_entity.pdbx_description
1 polymer ?
#
loop_
_entity_poly.entity_id
_entity_poly.type
_entity_poly.pdbx_seq_one_letter_code
_entity_poly.pdbx_strand_id
1 'polypeptide(L)'
;MRRAYKTILVVLSISLLLVSCAPREKAERLARSVEIRRDTFGIPHIKAKDEEALYFGMGFAQAEDKLELLAKNYILSQGRGAEVFGKDYLQSDMLIARFRISEIAEREFDQASSQMKQTYEAFTQGLNYYIDSHRDSLPEWIPHFSPIDSFRNTVFGIFYFIYFSQSYEIERYLAPSGSNMWAIAPQRTANGHTLFLANPHLSWVNGFVWYEAHLTIPGKLNVSGATLIGMPALSVGHNEFMAWSPTVNYPDLLDIYELKLNEDKSSYYYDGTWVPLEKREVVIKVKEETGVREVKRELFFSQHGPIMKIDGDKAYAVKLAGIGEANRLEGWFHIPKVRSFPEFKKVLEEHTLPFFNIAYGDRDGNIYYASLATIPVRTKGYDWKGIVDGSTSETQWLGFHSLKDMAQVSNPSSGYVQSCNGNPGYTTLSETFNIESFPFMYRDSQSIDLRTQLSLIMLEDEEKFTLEKLLDCKWNTRLLSAERYKDELLQICRQHPVTGEDRKILDEAIKVLEEWDNTTSVDNRGAQLFLLWALDYMYRTENPWIEPWNADHPISTPRGIANKKAAVELLIKAAKKMQEQYGTLAPLWSDIRYIQRGDKTLPLAGEGGHFGSFRVTFWTPLEQGKYRAVGGDSFVMVVEFSDPLKAFTITPYGASDDPSSSHFSDQTELFAKSQMKPAWFSEKEVKANLEKKYKPSEVIPRRKTE
;
A
#
# COMPACT_ATOMS: atom_id res chain seq x y z
N MET A 1 44.10 16.67 -48.28
CA MET A 1 42.71 16.49 -47.82
C MET A 1 42.29 15.03 -47.57
N ARG A 2 42.60 14.03 -48.41
CA ARG A 2 42.14 12.63 -48.21
C ARG A 2 42.73 11.86 -47.01
N ARG A 3 43.90 12.23 -46.47
CA ARG A 3 44.48 11.60 -45.26
C ARG A 3 43.86 12.11 -43.95
N ALA A 4 43.44 13.37 -43.89
CA ALA A 4 42.80 13.95 -42.70
C ALA A 4 41.38 13.38 -42.46
N TYR A 5 40.64 13.07 -43.52
CA TYR A 5 39.31 12.46 -43.42
C TYR A 5 39.32 11.01 -42.90
N LYS A 6 40.35 10.22 -43.22
CA LYS A 6 40.48 8.85 -42.69
C LYS A 6 40.82 8.82 -41.19
N THR A 7 41.63 9.77 -40.71
CA THR A 7 41.94 9.87 -39.27
C THR A 7 40.74 10.37 -38.46
N ILE A 8 39.94 11.31 -38.99
CA ILE A 8 38.73 11.82 -38.32
C ILE A 8 37.62 10.73 -38.26
N LEU A 9 37.44 9.94 -39.32
CA LEU A 9 36.49 8.81 -39.31
C LEU A 9 36.91 7.70 -38.35
N VAL A 10 38.20 7.35 -38.28
CA VAL A 10 38.71 6.34 -37.32
C VAL A 10 38.61 6.83 -35.87
N VAL A 11 38.86 8.12 -35.61
CA VAL A 11 38.70 8.71 -34.27
C VAL A 11 37.22 8.82 -33.87
N LEU A 12 36.30 9.14 -34.79
CA LEU A 12 34.85 9.10 -34.49
C LEU A 12 34.34 7.67 -34.24
N SER A 13 34.81 6.68 -35.00
CA SER A 13 34.43 5.26 -34.79
C SER A 13 34.97 4.70 -33.46
N ILE A 14 36.19 5.07 -33.06
CA ILE A 14 36.78 4.66 -31.78
C ILE A 14 36.08 5.37 -30.61
N SER A 15 35.69 6.64 -30.75
CA SER A 15 34.89 7.36 -29.75
C SER A 15 33.48 6.77 -29.58
N LEU A 16 32.82 6.33 -30.67
CA LEU A 16 31.52 5.66 -30.59
C LEU A 16 31.59 4.24 -29.99
N LEU A 17 32.70 3.51 -30.18
CA LEU A 17 32.95 2.19 -29.56
C LEU A 17 33.35 2.29 -28.07
N LEU A 18 34.05 3.35 -27.67
CA LEU A 18 34.42 3.60 -26.27
C LEU A 18 33.20 4.03 -25.42
N VAL A 19 32.25 4.78 -26.00
CA VAL A 19 31.02 5.20 -25.31
C VAL A 19 30.06 4.02 -25.06
N SER A 20 30.08 2.96 -25.90
CA SER A 20 29.23 1.78 -25.68
C SER A 20 29.80 0.76 -24.68
N CYS A 21 31.09 0.83 -24.33
CA CYS A 21 31.73 -0.11 -23.40
C CYS A 21 31.64 0.32 -21.92
N ALA A 22 31.66 1.63 -21.65
CA ALA A 22 31.72 2.16 -20.29
C ALA A 22 30.52 1.76 -19.39
N PRO A 23 29.26 1.73 -19.87
CA PRO A 23 28.12 1.29 -19.05
C PRO A 23 28.21 -0.19 -18.65
N ARG A 24 28.65 -1.04 -19.59
CA ARG A 24 28.81 -2.49 -19.35
C ARG A 24 29.95 -2.78 -18.38
N GLU A 25 31.07 -2.08 -18.53
CA GLU A 25 32.21 -2.22 -17.61
C GLU A 25 31.86 -1.77 -16.18
N LYS A 26 31.09 -0.70 -16.04
CA LYS A 26 30.55 -0.25 -14.76
C LYS A 26 29.64 -1.30 -14.12
N ALA A 27 28.68 -1.84 -14.88
CA ALA A 27 27.77 -2.87 -14.38
C ALA A 27 28.53 -4.14 -13.95
N GLU A 28 29.51 -4.60 -14.73
CA GLU A 28 30.39 -5.72 -14.37
C GLU A 28 31.17 -5.47 -13.08
N ARG A 29 31.70 -4.26 -12.89
CA ARG A 29 32.38 -3.88 -11.65
C ARG A 29 31.45 -3.92 -10.45
N LEU A 30 30.23 -3.39 -10.59
CA LEU A 30 29.21 -3.44 -9.53
C LEU A 30 28.82 -4.88 -9.21
N ALA A 31 28.57 -5.70 -10.23
CA ALA A 31 28.24 -7.12 -10.13
C ALA A 31 29.31 -7.98 -9.41
N ARG A 32 30.59 -7.55 -9.40
CA ARG A 32 31.67 -8.19 -8.63
C ARG A 32 31.79 -7.71 -7.20
N SER A 33 31.21 -6.55 -6.90
CA SER A 33 31.28 -5.86 -5.61
C SER A 33 30.08 -6.11 -4.69
N VAL A 34 29.06 -6.81 -5.20
CA VAL A 34 27.87 -7.25 -4.46
C VAL A 34 27.99 -8.72 -4.12
N GLU A 35 27.58 -9.05 -2.90
CA GLU A 35 27.35 -10.42 -2.45
C GLU A 35 25.88 -10.57 -2.06
N ILE A 36 25.15 -11.41 -2.78
CA ILE A 36 23.76 -11.78 -2.45
C ILE A 36 23.82 -13.10 -1.68
N ARG A 37 23.20 -13.12 -0.51
CA ARG A 37 23.10 -14.30 0.36
C ARG A 37 21.62 -14.57 0.58
N ARG A 38 21.11 -15.71 0.11
CA ARG A 38 19.71 -16.11 0.22
C ARG A 38 19.55 -16.98 1.45
N ASP A 39 18.59 -16.64 2.31
CA ASP A 39 18.25 -17.47 3.46
C ASP A 39 17.34 -18.65 3.10
N THR A 40 16.91 -19.41 4.12
CA THR A 40 15.99 -20.56 3.99
C THR A 40 14.59 -20.24 3.50
N PHE A 41 14.26 -18.96 3.28
CA PHE A 41 12.99 -18.49 2.73
C PHE A 41 13.20 -17.70 1.44
N GLY A 42 14.41 -17.76 0.86
CA GLY A 42 14.77 -17.06 -0.36
C GLY A 42 14.96 -15.56 -0.18
N ILE A 43 14.97 -15.03 1.05
CA ILE A 43 15.13 -13.59 1.28
C ILE A 43 16.58 -13.17 0.98
N PRO A 44 16.80 -12.11 0.19
CA PRO A 44 18.14 -11.66 -0.14
C PRO A 44 18.71 -10.76 0.95
N HIS A 45 19.84 -11.20 1.52
CA HIS A 45 20.73 -10.41 2.36
C HIS A 45 21.87 -9.82 1.50
N ILE A 46 21.61 -8.66 0.92
CA ILE A 46 22.50 -7.97 -0.01
C ILE A 46 23.59 -7.24 0.77
N LYS A 47 24.84 -7.66 0.55
CA LYS A 47 26.02 -7.07 1.19
C LYS A 47 26.88 -6.37 0.15
N ALA A 48 27.23 -5.11 0.41
CA ALA A 48 28.05 -4.31 -0.48
C ALA A 48 28.99 -3.37 0.29
N LYS A 49 29.94 -2.74 -0.42
CA LYS A 49 30.92 -1.81 0.16
C LYS A 49 30.43 -0.34 0.22
N ASP A 50 29.45 0.00 -0.61
CA ASP A 50 28.88 1.33 -0.79
C ASP A 50 27.43 1.23 -1.28
N GLU A 51 26.72 2.35 -1.27
CA GLU A 51 25.29 2.41 -1.62
C GLU A 51 25.05 2.12 -3.11
N GLU A 52 25.96 2.54 -4.00
CA GLU A 52 25.84 2.26 -5.43
C GLU A 52 25.81 0.75 -5.70
N ALA A 53 26.76 0.00 -5.15
CA ALA A 53 26.73 -1.46 -5.27
C ALA A 53 25.53 -2.08 -4.53
N LEU A 54 25.14 -1.55 -3.37
CA LEU A 54 24.01 -2.05 -2.60
C LEU A 54 22.69 -2.00 -3.41
N TYR A 55 22.39 -0.84 -4.01
CA TYR A 55 21.17 -0.69 -4.80
C TYR A 55 21.23 -1.40 -6.14
N PHE A 56 22.42 -1.57 -6.75
CA PHE A 56 22.61 -2.53 -7.85
C PHE A 56 22.18 -3.95 -7.45
N GLY A 57 22.63 -4.41 -6.28
CA GLY A 57 22.21 -5.70 -5.73
C GLY A 57 20.70 -5.81 -5.49
N MET A 58 20.08 -4.73 -5.01
CA MET A 58 18.62 -4.67 -4.80
C MET A 58 17.85 -4.80 -6.12
N GLY A 59 18.29 -4.11 -7.17
CA GLY A 59 17.71 -4.25 -8.51
C GLY A 59 17.88 -5.67 -9.03
N PHE A 60 19.09 -6.22 -9.00
CA PHE A 60 19.36 -7.58 -9.46
C PHE A 60 18.48 -8.61 -8.74
N ALA A 61 18.38 -8.54 -7.41
CA ALA A 61 17.59 -9.49 -6.63
C ALA A 61 16.08 -9.38 -6.94
N GLN A 62 15.53 -8.16 -7.05
CA GLN A 62 14.13 -7.99 -7.43
C GLN A 62 13.82 -8.56 -8.82
N ALA A 63 14.72 -8.38 -9.78
CA ALA A 63 14.57 -8.99 -11.11
C ALA A 63 14.67 -10.52 -11.04
N GLU A 64 15.60 -11.07 -10.27
CA GLU A 64 15.72 -12.51 -10.08
C GLU A 64 14.42 -13.14 -9.56
N ASP A 65 13.71 -12.45 -8.66
CA ASP A 65 12.53 -13.02 -8.02
C ASP A 65 11.21 -12.71 -8.72
N LYS A 66 11.05 -11.49 -9.28
CA LYS A 66 9.74 -10.95 -9.69
C LYS A 66 9.78 -10.06 -10.94
N LEU A 67 10.71 -10.31 -11.88
CA LEU A 67 10.91 -9.46 -13.06
C LEU A 67 9.64 -9.20 -13.89
N GLU A 68 8.81 -10.21 -14.15
CA GLU A 68 7.60 -10.01 -14.98
C GLU A 68 6.62 -9.02 -14.34
N LEU A 69 6.38 -9.14 -13.03
CA LEU A 69 5.51 -8.20 -12.31
C LEU A 69 6.11 -6.80 -12.29
N LEU A 70 7.41 -6.69 -12.05
CA LEU A 70 8.15 -5.41 -12.09
C LEU A 70 8.06 -4.75 -13.46
N ALA A 71 8.34 -5.50 -14.52
CA ALA A 71 8.29 -5.04 -15.91
C ALA A 71 6.88 -4.56 -16.29
N LYS A 72 5.85 -5.31 -15.87
CA LYS A 72 4.46 -4.92 -16.04
C LYS A 72 4.17 -3.58 -15.35
N ASN A 73 4.58 -3.40 -14.09
CA ASN A 73 4.35 -2.14 -13.36
C ASN A 73 4.99 -0.94 -14.05
N TYR A 74 6.20 -1.09 -14.59
CA TYR A 74 6.88 0.00 -15.28
C TYR A 74 6.12 0.41 -16.55
N ILE A 75 5.64 -0.57 -17.33
CA ILE A 75 4.79 -0.30 -18.50
C ILE A 75 3.48 0.38 -18.10
N LEU A 76 2.84 -0.07 -17.02
CA LEU A 76 1.61 0.55 -16.52
C LEU A 76 1.86 2.00 -16.10
N SER A 77 2.95 2.28 -15.39
CA SER A 77 3.32 3.64 -14.96
C SER A 77 3.60 4.61 -16.11
N GLN A 78 3.93 4.10 -17.30
CA GLN A 78 4.11 4.89 -18.53
C GLN A 78 2.78 5.28 -19.20
N GLY A 79 1.63 4.76 -18.74
CA GLY A 79 0.35 4.92 -19.42
C GLY A 79 0.27 4.12 -20.73
N ARG A 80 0.89 2.94 -20.75
CA ARG A 80 0.94 2.02 -21.90
C ARG A 80 0.32 0.66 -21.59
N GLY A 81 -0.50 0.57 -20.54
CA GLY A 81 -1.14 -0.68 -20.17
C GLY A 81 -2.07 -1.19 -21.27
N ALA A 82 -2.81 -0.29 -21.92
CA ALA A 82 -3.73 -0.63 -22.99
C ALA A 82 -3.00 -1.09 -24.26
N GLU A 83 -1.81 -0.52 -24.51
CA GLU A 83 -0.95 -0.86 -25.64
C GLU A 83 -0.42 -2.30 -25.53
N VAL A 84 -0.08 -2.74 -24.31
CA VAL A 84 0.62 -4.02 -24.11
C VAL A 84 -0.33 -5.12 -23.64
N PHE A 85 -1.23 -4.81 -22.72
CA PHE A 85 -2.09 -5.76 -22.02
C PHE A 85 -3.57 -5.69 -22.42
N GLY A 86 -3.96 -4.71 -23.24
CA GLY A 86 -5.29 -4.63 -23.86
C GLY A 86 -6.27 -3.68 -23.19
N LYS A 87 -7.47 -3.61 -23.74
CA LYS A 87 -8.48 -2.56 -23.50
C LYS A 87 -8.83 -2.25 -22.04
N ASP A 88 -8.67 -3.20 -21.13
CA ASP A 88 -9.04 -3.03 -19.71
C ASP A 88 -8.20 -1.96 -19.00
N TYR A 89 -7.03 -1.61 -19.56
CA TYR A 89 -6.14 -0.57 -19.03
C TYR A 89 -6.38 0.82 -19.63
N LEU A 90 -7.29 0.97 -20.60
CA LEU A 90 -7.51 2.25 -21.30
C LEU A 90 -7.87 3.39 -20.34
N GLN A 91 -8.68 3.13 -19.31
CA GLN A 91 -9.04 4.15 -18.33
C GLN A 91 -7.85 4.57 -17.47
N SER A 92 -7.00 3.61 -17.07
CA SER A 92 -5.78 3.89 -16.32
C SER A 92 -4.80 4.72 -17.15
N ASP A 93 -4.58 4.36 -18.42
CA ASP A 93 -3.71 5.11 -19.33
C ASP A 93 -4.23 6.54 -19.56
N MET A 94 -5.56 6.71 -19.65
CA MET A 94 -6.17 8.04 -19.76
C MET A 94 -6.07 8.87 -18.49
N LEU A 95 -6.13 8.25 -17.32
CA LEU A 95 -5.89 8.94 -16.07
C LEU A 95 -4.43 9.43 -15.97
N ILE A 96 -3.47 8.57 -16.29
CA ILE A 96 -2.03 8.89 -16.32
C ILE A 96 -1.75 10.06 -17.27
N ALA A 97 -2.31 10.02 -18.47
CA ALA A 97 -2.16 11.09 -19.45
C ALA A 97 -2.82 12.40 -18.99
N ARG A 98 -4.00 12.32 -18.36
CA ARG A 98 -4.72 13.49 -17.84
C ARG A 98 -3.99 14.18 -16.70
N PHE A 99 -3.34 13.44 -15.81
CA PHE A 99 -2.55 14.03 -14.73
C PHE A 99 -1.08 14.22 -15.08
N ARG A 100 -0.69 13.92 -16.34
CA ARG A 100 0.67 14.14 -16.86
C ARG A 100 1.75 13.45 -16.02
N ILE A 101 1.45 12.27 -15.47
CA ILE A 101 2.31 11.59 -14.49
C ILE A 101 3.71 11.33 -15.06
N SER A 102 3.82 10.94 -16.32
CA SER A 102 5.11 10.72 -16.98
C SER A 102 5.98 11.99 -17.02
N GLU A 103 5.37 13.15 -17.27
CA GLU A 103 6.08 14.44 -17.34
C GLU A 103 6.46 14.95 -15.96
N ILE A 104 5.58 14.74 -14.98
CA ILE A 104 5.87 15.02 -13.57
C ILE A 104 7.08 14.21 -13.12
N ALA A 105 7.10 12.91 -13.41
CA ALA A 105 8.20 12.03 -13.05
C ALA A 105 9.53 12.47 -13.70
N GLU A 106 9.51 12.85 -14.97
CA GLU A 106 10.71 13.33 -15.68
C GLU A 106 11.24 14.63 -15.05
N ARG A 107 10.36 15.60 -14.81
CA ARG A 107 10.72 16.87 -14.18
C ARG A 107 11.27 16.66 -12.76
N GLU A 108 10.60 15.84 -11.95
CA GLU A 108 11.05 15.56 -10.59
C GLU A 108 12.37 14.81 -10.58
N PHE A 109 12.55 13.83 -11.47
CA PHE A 109 13.82 13.12 -11.57
C PHE A 109 14.96 14.06 -11.96
N ASP A 110 14.73 15.00 -12.88
CA ASP A 110 15.71 16.03 -13.25
C ASP A 110 16.08 16.95 -12.08
N GLN A 111 15.15 17.19 -11.16
CA GLN A 111 15.34 18.03 -9.97
C GLN A 111 15.87 17.26 -8.75
N ALA A 112 15.77 15.92 -8.76
CA ALA A 112 16.18 15.07 -7.65
C ALA A 112 17.67 15.22 -7.32
N SER A 113 18.03 14.99 -6.05
CA SER A 113 19.42 15.02 -5.62
C SER A 113 20.31 14.05 -6.41
N SER A 114 21.61 14.35 -6.48
CA SER A 114 22.58 13.46 -7.12
C SER A 114 22.59 12.06 -6.49
N GLN A 115 22.36 11.98 -5.17
CA GLN A 115 22.27 10.70 -4.48
C GLN A 115 21.06 9.89 -4.95
N MET A 116 19.88 10.52 -5.07
CA MET A 116 18.67 9.84 -5.53
C MET A 116 18.83 9.35 -6.98
N LYS A 117 19.35 10.20 -7.88
CA LYS A 117 19.66 9.81 -9.27
C LYS A 117 20.61 8.61 -9.31
N GLN A 118 21.71 8.63 -8.56
CA GLN A 118 22.67 7.53 -8.49
C GLN A 118 22.04 6.23 -7.97
N THR A 119 21.15 6.32 -6.97
CA THR A 119 20.43 5.16 -6.45
C THR A 119 19.54 4.50 -7.51
N TYR A 120 18.71 5.28 -8.22
CA TYR A 120 17.86 4.76 -9.29
C TYR A 120 18.69 4.25 -10.48
N GLU A 121 19.79 4.91 -10.82
CA GLU A 121 20.73 4.45 -11.83
C GLU A 121 21.36 3.10 -11.48
N ALA A 122 21.81 2.93 -10.23
CA ALA A 122 22.39 1.69 -9.77
C ALA A 122 21.37 0.56 -9.74
N PHE A 123 20.18 0.83 -9.19
CA PHE A 123 19.07 -0.12 -9.15
C PHE A 123 18.70 -0.63 -10.55
N THR A 124 18.50 0.28 -11.51
CA THR A 124 18.16 -0.11 -12.87
C THR A 124 19.32 -0.81 -13.60
N GLN A 125 20.57 -0.48 -13.30
CA GLN A 125 21.72 -1.26 -13.80
C GLN A 125 21.68 -2.71 -13.29
N GLY A 126 21.29 -2.94 -12.03
CA GLY A 126 21.11 -4.28 -11.47
C GLY A 126 20.01 -5.07 -12.18
N LEU A 127 18.85 -4.42 -12.39
CA LEU A 127 17.73 -5.00 -13.15
C LEU A 127 18.17 -5.42 -14.56
N ASN A 128 18.77 -4.49 -15.31
CA ASN A 128 19.19 -4.75 -16.68
C ASN A 128 20.31 -5.80 -16.76
N TYR A 129 21.20 -5.87 -15.77
CA TYR A 129 22.21 -6.92 -15.71
C TYR A 129 21.58 -8.31 -15.58
N TYR A 130 20.51 -8.44 -14.79
CA TYR A 130 19.73 -9.69 -14.74
C TYR A 130 19.06 -9.99 -16.10
N ILE A 131 18.44 -8.98 -16.72
CA ILE A 131 17.78 -9.13 -18.03
C ILE A 131 18.78 -9.59 -19.10
N ASP A 132 19.94 -8.94 -19.18
CA ASP A 132 21.02 -9.27 -20.12
C ASP A 132 21.54 -10.71 -19.92
N SER A 133 21.72 -11.10 -18.66
CA SER A 133 22.21 -12.45 -18.32
C SER A 133 21.17 -13.54 -18.57
N HIS A 134 19.88 -13.22 -18.66
CA HIS A 134 18.80 -14.21 -18.80
C HIS A 134 17.98 -14.03 -20.09
N ARG A 135 18.40 -13.16 -21.01
CA ARG A 135 17.60 -12.72 -22.16
C ARG A 135 16.95 -13.85 -22.95
N ASP A 136 17.67 -14.95 -23.16
CA ASP A 136 17.20 -16.12 -23.93
C ASP A 136 16.04 -16.87 -23.26
N SER A 137 15.90 -16.76 -21.95
CA SER A 137 14.86 -17.38 -21.12
C SER A 137 13.68 -16.44 -20.80
N LEU A 138 13.82 -15.14 -21.08
CA LEU A 138 12.83 -14.13 -20.70
C LEU A 138 11.84 -13.83 -21.84
N PRO A 139 10.56 -13.55 -21.53
CA PRO A 139 9.57 -13.10 -22.51
C PRO A 139 10.05 -11.88 -23.31
N GLU A 140 9.89 -11.92 -24.64
CA GLU A 140 10.37 -10.87 -25.55
C GLU A 140 9.82 -9.47 -25.23
N TRP A 141 8.64 -9.39 -24.58
CA TRP A 141 7.99 -8.13 -24.26
C TRP A 141 8.71 -7.33 -23.16
N ILE A 142 9.61 -7.94 -22.38
CA ILE A 142 10.35 -7.27 -21.31
C ILE A 142 11.49 -6.44 -21.93
N PRO A 143 11.45 -5.09 -21.85
CA PRO A 143 12.51 -4.25 -22.41
C PRO A 143 13.68 -4.08 -21.44
N HIS A 144 14.72 -3.36 -21.88
CA HIS A 144 15.63 -2.71 -20.93
C HIS A 144 14.94 -1.52 -20.30
N PHE A 145 15.23 -1.28 -19.02
CA PHE A 145 14.68 -0.16 -18.28
C PHE A 145 15.69 0.96 -18.13
N SER A 146 15.21 2.17 -18.01
CA SER A 146 15.98 3.36 -17.67
C SER A 146 15.72 3.77 -16.21
N PRO A 147 16.57 4.59 -15.58
CA PRO A 147 16.35 5.05 -14.21
C PRO A 147 14.99 5.74 -14.03
N ILE A 148 14.55 6.48 -15.06
CA ILE A 148 13.26 7.15 -15.06
C ILE A 148 12.07 6.19 -15.06
N ASP A 149 12.20 4.96 -15.56
CA ASP A 149 11.11 3.99 -15.51
C ASP A 149 10.81 3.54 -14.07
N SER A 150 11.87 3.30 -13.29
CA SER A 150 11.74 2.99 -11.86
C SER A 150 11.23 4.19 -11.08
N PHE A 151 11.76 5.39 -11.34
CA PHE A 151 11.31 6.61 -10.65
C PHE A 151 9.85 6.94 -10.97
N ARG A 152 9.43 6.81 -12.25
CA ARG A 152 8.05 6.99 -12.69
C ARG A 152 7.10 6.00 -12.03
N ASN A 153 7.53 4.75 -11.83
CA ASN A 153 6.75 3.78 -11.07
C ASN A 153 6.53 4.22 -9.61
N THR A 154 7.54 4.80 -8.96
CA THR A 154 7.40 5.40 -7.61
C THR A 154 6.40 6.56 -7.61
N VAL A 155 6.54 7.51 -8.54
CA VAL A 155 5.62 8.67 -8.67
C VAL A 155 4.20 8.21 -8.97
N PHE A 156 4.02 7.23 -9.87
CA PHE A 156 2.72 6.64 -10.19
C PHE A 156 2.08 5.97 -8.96
N GLY A 157 2.86 5.23 -8.16
CA GLY A 157 2.37 4.64 -6.92
C GLY A 157 1.86 5.68 -5.93
N ILE A 158 2.62 6.76 -5.71
CA ILE A 158 2.19 7.88 -4.85
C ILE A 158 0.95 8.58 -5.41
N PHE A 159 0.94 8.89 -6.71
CA PHE A 159 -0.24 9.45 -7.38
C PHE A 159 -1.47 8.56 -7.19
N TYR A 160 -1.33 7.24 -7.35
CA TYR A 160 -2.43 6.30 -7.17
C TYR A 160 -2.98 6.39 -5.75
N PHE A 161 -2.12 6.31 -4.73
CA PHE A 161 -2.59 6.42 -3.34
C PHE A 161 -3.28 7.77 -3.06
N ILE A 162 -2.74 8.89 -3.56
CA ILE A 162 -3.37 10.21 -3.38
C ILE A 162 -4.71 10.25 -4.11
N TYR A 163 -4.75 9.94 -5.41
CA TYR A 163 -5.94 10.08 -6.23
C TYR A 163 -7.12 9.27 -5.68
N PHE A 164 -6.87 8.03 -5.25
CA PHE A 164 -7.91 7.17 -4.70
C PHE A 164 -8.33 7.59 -3.29
N SER A 165 -7.40 8.02 -2.44
CA SER A 165 -7.75 8.55 -1.10
C SER A 165 -8.65 9.79 -1.17
N GLN A 166 -8.59 10.56 -2.28
CA GLN A 166 -9.45 11.72 -2.51
C GLN A 166 -10.80 11.36 -3.15
N SER A 167 -10.89 10.20 -3.81
CA SER A 167 -12.04 9.78 -4.64
C SER A 167 -13.05 8.92 -3.87
N TYR A 168 -13.23 9.21 -2.58
CA TYR A 168 -13.98 8.46 -1.54
C TYR A 168 -15.31 7.78 -1.98
N GLU A 169 -15.98 8.29 -3.01
CA GLU A 169 -17.21 7.73 -3.59
C GLU A 169 -17.00 6.49 -4.49
N ILE A 170 -15.78 6.30 -5.06
CA ILE A 170 -15.46 5.23 -6.04
C ILE A 170 -14.77 4.02 -5.38
N GLU A 171 -14.12 4.20 -4.21
CA GLU A 171 -13.38 3.15 -3.50
C GLU A 171 -14.24 1.96 -3.03
N ARG A 172 -15.58 2.08 -3.04
CA ARG A 172 -16.46 0.92 -2.83
C ARG A 172 -16.28 -0.18 -3.89
N TYR A 173 -15.62 0.10 -5.03
CA TYR A 173 -15.50 -0.83 -6.16
C TYR A 173 -14.08 -1.17 -6.60
N LEU A 174 -13.04 -0.56 -6.03
CA LEU A 174 -11.64 -0.85 -6.33
C LEU A 174 -10.96 -1.43 -5.09
N ALA A 175 -10.05 -2.37 -5.31
CA ALA A 175 -9.48 -3.27 -4.30
C ALA A 175 -9.30 -2.58 -2.93
N PRO A 176 -9.89 -3.12 -1.85
CA PRO A 176 -9.75 -2.51 -0.53
C PRO A 176 -8.26 -2.33 -0.22
N SER A 177 -7.89 -1.23 0.40
CA SER A 177 -6.54 -1.02 0.91
C SER A 177 -6.63 -0.56 2.36
N GLY A 178 -5.63 -0.90 3.15
CA GLY A 178 -5.58 -0.58 4.57
C GLY A 178 -4.22 -0.92 5.13
N SER A 179 -4.01 -0.70 6.42
CA SER A 179 -2.83 -1.14 7.15
C SER A 179 -3.12 -1.12 8.63
N ASN A 180 -2.44 -1.97 9.39
CA ASN A 180 -2.32 -1.83 10.85
C ASN A 180 -0.87 -1.53 11.20
N MET A 181 -0.65 -0.73 12.25
CA MET A 181 0.65 -0.60 12.88
C MET A 181 0.50 -0.35 14.37
N TRP A 182 1.36 -0.97 15.20
CA TRP A 182 1.48 -0.71 16.64
C TRP A 182 2.94 -0.44 17.01
N ALA A 183 3.18 0.48 17.92
CA ALA A 183 4.41 0.57 18.69
C ALA A 183 4.06 0.61 20.17
N ILE A 184 4.63 -0.32 20.95
CA ILE A 184 4.31 -0.54 22.36
C ILE A 184 5.58 -0.29 23.17
N ALA A 185 5.51 0.67 24.10
CA ALA A 185 6.63 1.09 24.92
C ALA A 185 6.97 0.07 26.00
N PRO A 186 8.23 0.03 26.49
CA PRO A 186 8.70 -0.89 27.54
C PRO A 186 7.76 -1.03 28.73
N GLN A 187 7.16 0.08 29.21
CA GLN A 187 6.24 0.07 30.35
C GLN A 187 4.98 -0.78 30.16
N ARG A 188 4.57 -1.05 28.91
CA ARG A 188 3.45 -1.91 28.52
C ARG A 188 3.89 -3.33 28.13
N THR A 189 5.16 -3.69 28.38
CA THR A 189 5.70 -5.01 28.01
C THR A 189 6.22 -5.76 29.22
N ALA A 190 6.15 -7.10 29.18
CA ALA A 190 6.58 -7.95 30.28
C ALA A 190 8.09 -7.91 30.52
N ASN A 191 8.88 -7.79 29.46
CA ASN A 191 10.35 -7.84 29.51
C ASN A 191 11.02 -6.45 29.44
N GLY A 192 10.23 -5.37 29.35
CA GLY A 192 10.76 -4.00 29.29
C GLY A 192 11.44 -3.66 27.95
N HIS A 193 11.05 -4.32 26.86
CA HIS A 193 11.53 -4.02 25.51
C HIS A 193 10.42 -3.41 24.68
N THR A 194 10.74 -2.48 23.79
CA THR A 194 9.77 -1.98 22.81
C THR A 194 9.35 -3.11 21.86
N LEU A 195 8.04 -3.22 21.62
CA LEU A 195 7.47 -4.09 20.59
C LEU A 195 6.92 -3.25 19.43
N PHE A 196 7.09 -3.73 18.21
CA PHE A 196 6.63 -3.06 16.99
C PHE A 196 5.91 -4.02 16.07
N LEU A 197 4.80 -3.58 15.47
CA LEU A 197 4.05 -4.29 14.44
C LEU A 197 3.88 -3.38 13.22
N ALA A 198 4.29 -3.87 12.04
CA ALA A 198 3.92 -3.33 10.74
C ALA A 198 3.07 -4.34 9.98
N ASN A 199 1.95 -3.92 9.44
CA ASN A 199 1.03 -4.80 8.71
C ASN A 199 0.25 -4.02 7.63
N PRO A 200 0.90 -3.61 6.54
CA PRO A 200 0.19 -3.11 5.36
C PRO A 200 -0.79 -4.14 4.77
N HIS A 201 -1.92 -3.65 4.27
CA HIS A 201 -2.98 -4.42 3.62
C HIS A 201 -3.17 -4.00 2.17
N LEU A 202 -2.54 -4.72 1.24
CA LEU A 202 -2.56 -4.41 -0.18
C LEU A 202 -2.90 -5.65 -1.01
N SER A 203 -3.11 -5.45 -2.30
CA SER A 203 -3.35 -6.55 -3.25
C SER A 203 -2.11 -7.42 -3.43
N TRP A 204 -2.32 -8.71 -3.61
CA TRP A 204 -1.27 -9.72 -3.82
C TRP A 204 -1.02 -10.04 -5.30
N VAL A 205 -1.74 -9.38 -6.22
CA VAL A 205 -1.78 -9.77 -7.65
C VAL A 205 -1.46 -8.62 -8.61
N ASN A 206 -1.14 -7.44 -8.10
CA ASN A 206 -0.86 -6.25 -8.91
C ASN A 206 0.42 -5.52 -8.43
N GLY A 207 0.60 -4.26 -8.85
CA GLY A 207 1.81 -3.50 -8.55
C GLY A 207 2.05 -3.14 -7.09
N PHE A 208 1.15 -3.50 -6.18
CA PHE A 208 1.26 -3.26 -4.74
C PHE A 208 1.80 -4.47 -3.95
N VAL A 209 2.42 -5.42 -4.64
CA VAL A 209 3.15 -6.54 -4.01
C VAL A 209 4.42 -6.04 -3.33
N TRP A 210 4.62 -6.45 -2.07
CA TRP A 210 5.81 -6.14 -1.30
C TRP A 210 6.96 -7.10 -1.62
N TYR A 211 8.17 -6.59 -1.53
CA TYR A 211 9.42 -7.30 -1.69
C TYR A 211 10.27 -7.12 -0.44
N GLU A 212 10.53 -8.22 0.27
CA GLU A 212 11.35 -8.23 1.48
C GLU A 212 12.84 -8.34 1.11
N ALA A 213 13.68 -7.53 1.76
CA ALA A 213 15.12 -7.59 1.59
C ALA A 213 15.86 -7.09 2.83
N HIS A 214 17.11 -7.52 2.97
CA HIS A 214 18.03 -7.04 3.98
C HIS A 214 19.27 -6.46 3.29
N LEU A 215 19.53 -5.17 3.53
CA LEU A 215 20.64 -4.41 2.96
C LEU A 215 21.72 -4.11 4.00
N THR A 216 22.97 -4.50 3.71
CA THR A 216 24.12 -4.30 4.61
C THR A 216 25.29 -3.61 3.90
N ILE A 217 25.76 -2.49 4.47
CA ILE A 217 27.10 -1.95 4.24
C ILE A 217 27.86 -2.03 5.57
N PRO A 218 28.85 -2.93 5.71
CA PRO A 218 29.54 -3.15 6.98
C PRO A 218 30.03 -1.86 7.65
N GLY A 219 29.64 -1.66 8.91
CA GLY A 219 29.99 -0.48 9.71
C GLY A 219 29.24 0.81 9.37
N LYS A 220 28.36 0.80 8.36
CA LYS A 220 27.62 2.00 7.90
C LYS A 220 26.11 1.83 7.93
N LEU A 221 25.60 0.72 7.39
CA LEU A 221 24.17 0.47 7.22
C LEU A 221 23.88 -1.01 7.46
N ASN A 222 22.81 -1.28 8.21
CA ASN A 222 22.30 -2.61 8.46
C ASN A 222 20.78 -2.52 8.63
N VAL A 223 20.01 -2.81 7.57
CA VAL A 223 18.57 -2.56 7.53
C VAL A 223 17.83 -3.73 6.88
N SER A 224 16.73 -4.15 7.47
CA SER A 224 15.83 -5.19 6.95
C SER A 224 14.41 -4.66 6.87
N GLY A 225 13.66 -5.08 5.86
CA GLY A 225 12.30 -4.60 5.67
C GLY A 225 11.75 -4.95 4.30
N ALA A 226 10.78 -4.16 3.85
CA ALA A 226 10.14 -4.36 2.56
C ALA A 226 9.89 -3.04 1.82
N THR A 227 9.76 -3.18 0.50
CA THR A 227 9.36 -2.11 -0.42
C THR A 227 8.35 -2.64 -1.43
N LEU A 228 7.62 -1.76 -2.13
CA LEU A 228 6.80 -2.19 -3.26
C LEU A 228 7.70 -2.59 -4.43
N ILE A 229 7.32 -3.66 -5.13
CA ILE A 229 8.13 -4.20 -6.22
C ILE A 229 8.39 -3.15 -7.31
N GLY A 230 9.65 -3.04 -7.74
CA GLY A 230 10.12 -2.03 -8.68
C GLY A 230 10.57 -0.71 -8.04
N MET A 231 10.51 -0.59 -6.71
CA MET A 231 11.06 0.55 -5.96
C MET A 231 12.34 0.15 -5.21
N PRO A 232 13.34 1.04 -5.08
CA PRO A 232 14.62 0.72 -4.42
C PRO A 232 14.63 0.89 -2.89
N ALA A 233 13.77 1.76 -2.33
CA ALA A 233 13.83 2.15 -0.92
C ALA A 233 12.91 1.30 -0.03
N LEU A 234 13.43 0.81 1.11
CA LEU A 234 12.61 0.08 2.10
C LEU A 234 11.70 1.07 2.85
N SER A 235 10.40 1.05 2.54
CA SER A 235 9.42 1.95 3.14
C SER A 235 8.83 1.43 4.45
N VAL A 236 8.91 0.12 4.70
CA VAL A 236 8.62 -0.52 5.99
C VAL A 236 9.88 -1.26 6.42
N GLY A 237 10.28 -1.18 7.69
CA GLY A 237 11.46 -1.93 8.12
C GLY A 237 11.93 -1.66 9.53
N HIS A 238 13.10 -2.21 9.81
CA HIS A 238 13.85 -1.94 11.02
C HIS A 238 15.36 -1.97 10.75
N ASN A 239 16.10 -1.29 11.61
CA ASN A 239 17.53 -1.49 11.78
C ASN A 239 17.79 -1.92 13.23
N GLU A 240 19.06 -1.88 13.66
CA GLU A 240 19.46 -2.24 15.02
C GLU A 240 19.07 -1.21 16.11
N PHE A 241 18.47 -0.09 15.70
CA PHE A 241 18.10 1.02 16.58
C PHE A 241 16.58 1.20 16.67
N MET A 242 15.88 1.10 15.53
CA MET A 242 14.48 1.50 15.39
C MET A 242 13.74 0.70 14.31
N ALA A 243 12.40 0.73 14.40
CA ALA A 243 11.46 0.19 13.42
C ALA A 243 10.46 1.27 13.00
N TRP A 244 9.98 1.18 11.76
CA TRP A 244 9.02 2.12 11.19
C TRP A 244 8.04 1.45 10.25
N SER A 245 6.87 2.05 10.11
CA SER A 245 5.85 1.65 9.15
C SER A 245 4.98 2.83 8.75
N PRO A 246 4.73 3.02 7.45
CA PRO A 246 3.62 3.85 7.00
C PRO A 246 2.26 3.16 7.14
N THR A 247 1.21 3.95 7.30
CA THR A 247 -0.17 3.58 6.92
C THR A 247 -0.79 4.72 6.10
N VAL A 248 -1.74 4.41 5.22
CA VAL A 248 -2.47 5.46 4.48
C VAL A 248 -3.26 6.33 5.47
N ASN A 249 -3.20 7.65 5.29
CA ASN A 249 -4.06 8.66 5.91
C ASN A 249 -4.92 9.36 4.83
N TYR A 250 -5.85 10.22 5.25
CA TYR A 250 -6.81 10.89 4.37
C TYR A 250 -6.74 12.42 4.48
N PRO A 251 -5.55 13.02 4.23
CA PRO A 251 -5.38 14.47 4.19
C PRO A 251 -6.14 15.09 3.02
N ASP A 252 -6.49 16.35 3.16
CA ASP A 252 -7.07 17.16 2.11
C ASP A 252 -5.95 17.68 1.18
N LEU A 253 -5.81 17.01 0.02
CA LEU A 253 -4.74 17.25 -0.97
C LEU A 253 -5.28 17.69 -2.34
N LEU A 254 -6.58 17.92 -2.47
CA LEU A 254 -7.25 18.16 -3.75
C LEU A 254 -8.09 19.43 -3.68
N ASP A 255 -7.86 20.34 -4.62
CA ASP A 255 -8.72 21.51 -4.83
C ASP A 255 -9.34 21.48 -6.23
N ILE A 256 -10.63 21.86 -6.32
CA ILE A 256 -11.37 22.00 -7.58
C ILE A 256 -11.56 23.49 -7.86
N TYR A 257 -11.16 23.93 -9.04
CA TYR A 257 -11.24 25.32 -9.47
C TYR A 257 -12.28 25.48 -10.59
N GLU A 258 -13.24 26.39 -10.43
CA GLU A 258 -14.13 26.85 -11.50
C GLU A 258 -13.45 27.95 -12.30
N LEU A 259 -13.41 27.77 -13.62
CA LEU A 259 -12.84 28.70 -14.57
C LEU A 259 -13.94 29.21 -15.50
N LYS A 260 -13.99 30.53 -15.70
CA LYS A 260 -14.83 31.13 -16.73
C LYS A 260 -14.12 31.03 -18.08
N LEU A 261 -14.76 30.42 -19.07
CA LEU A 261 -14.27 30.30 -20.44
C LEU A 261 -14.77 31.46 -21.31
N ASN A 262 -14.02 31.76 -22.37
CA ASN A 262 -14.49 32.62 -23.44
C ASN A 262 -15.45 31.87 -24.39
N GLU A 263 -16.08 32.58 -25.32
CA GLU A 263 -17.14 32.03 -26.19
C GLU A 263 -16.69 30.79 -26.99
N ASP A 264 -15.45 30.79 -27.49
CA ASP A 264 -14.88 29.66 -28.25
C ASP A 264 -14.19 28.60 -27.39
N LYS A 265 -14.18 28.79 -26.05
CA LYS A 265 -13.61 27.89 -25.06
C LYS A 265 -12.10 27.63 -25.23
N SER A 266 -11.38 28.53 -25.90
CA SER A 266 -9.93 28.45 -26.07
C SER A 266 -9.14 29.07 -24.92
N SER A 267 -9.78 29.92 -24.11
CA SER A 267 -9.15 30.67 -23.02
C SER A 267 -10.03 30.70 -21.78
N TYR A 268 -9.41 30.87 -20.61
CA TYR A 268 -10.11 31.11 -19.35
C TYR A 268 -9.76 32.49 -18.79
N TYR A 269 -10.70 33.09 -18.07
CA TYR A 269 -10.50 34.40 -17.44
C TYR A 269 -9.66 34.24 -16.17
N TYR A 270 -8.62 35.05 -16.04
CA TYR A 270 -7.70 35.03 -14.91
C TYR A 270 -7.10 36.43 -14.67
N ASP A 271 -7.27 36.96 -13.45
CA ASP A 271 -6.73 38.27 -13.01
C ASP A 271 -6.97 39.41 -14.02
N GLY A 272 -8.19 39.52 -14.52
CA GLY A 272 -8.56 40.59 -15.45
C GLY A 272 -8.32 40.27 -16.93
N THR A 273 -7.66 39.15 -17.27
CA THR A 273 -7.21 38.82 -18.63
C THR A 273 -7.68 37.45 -19.10
N TRP A 274 -7.69 37.21 -20.41
CA TRP A 274 -7.96 35.88 -20.97
C TRP A 274 -6.65 35.13 -21.18
N VAL A 275 -6.48 34.02 -20.45
CA VAL A 275 -5.31 33.14 -20.54
C VAL A 275 -5.66 31.92 -21.39
N PRO A 276 -4.88 31.57 -22.41
CA PRO A 276 -5.13 30.38 -23.23
C PRO A 276 -5.13 29.10 -22.39
N LEU A 277 -6.10 28.23 -22.64
CA LEU A 277 -6.01 26.84 -22.18
C LEU A 277 -4.90 26.14 -22.97
N GLU A 278 -4.03 25.41 -22.27
CA GLU A 278 -3.13 24.49 -22.95
C GLU A 278 -3.98 23.33 -23.51
N LYS A 279 -3.89 23.13 -24.81
CA LYS A 279 -4.59 22.07 -25.53
C LYS A 279 -3.60 20.98 -25.91
N ARG A 280 -3.94 19.73 -25.64
CA ARG A 280 -3.11 18.57 -25.98
C ARG A 280 -3.93 17.45 -26.60
N GLU A 281 -3.50 16.99 -27.77
CA GLU A 281 -3.96 15.70 -28.30
C GLU A 281 -3.15 14.59 -27.64
N VAL A 282 -3.83 13.64 -27.01
CA VAL A 282 -3.24 12.39 -26.51
C VAL A 282 -3.73 11.23 -27.36
N VAL A 283 -2.80 10.34 -27.71
CA VAL A 283 -3.07 9.14 -28.50
C VAL A 283 -2.73 7.93 -27.66
N ILE A 284 -3.75 7.17 -27.24
CA ILE A 284 -3.56 5.89 -26.55
C ILE A 284 -3.70 4.76 -27.54
N LYS A 285 -2.69 3.90 -27.57
CA LYS A 285 -2.71 2.66 -28.33
C LYS A 285 -3.41 1.59 -27.51
N VAL A 286 -4.34 0.88 -28.12
CA VAL A 286 -5.11 -0.19 -27.48
C VAL A 286 -4.91 -1.47 -28.28
N LYS A 287 -4.33 -2.48 -27.63
CA LYS A 287 -4.21 -3.82 -28.19
C LYS A 287 -5.58 -4.48 -28.28
N GLU A 288 -5.90 -4.96 -29.47
CA GLU A 288 -7.11 -5.71 -29.80
C GLU A 288 -6.70 -7.05 -30.45
N GLU A 289 -7.66 -7.94 -30.67
CA GLU A 289 -7.40 -9.27 -31.25
C GLU A 289 -6.75 -9.19 -32.64
N THR A 290 -7.11 -8.17 -33.43
CA THR A 290 -6.71 -8.02 -34.83
C THR A 290 -5.62 -6.96 -35.06
N GLY A 291 -5.09 -6.33 -34.00
CA GLY A 291 -4.04 -5.32 -34.13
C GLY A 291 -4.04 -4.29 -32.99
N VAL A 292 -3.65 -3.06 -33.32
CA VAL A 292 -3.60 -1.92 -32.39
C VAL A 292 -4.53 -0.82 -32.90
N ARG A 293 -5.49 -0.40 -32.07
CA ARG A 293 -6.36 0.75 -32.34
C ARG A 293 -5.85 1.98 -31.61
N GLU A 294 -5.89 3.14 -32.27
CA GLU A 294 -5.58 4.42 -31.64
C GLU A 294 -6.86 5.10 -31.09
N VAL A 295 -6.81 5.49 -29.83
CA VAL A 295 -7.82 6.32 -29.18
C VAL A 295 -7.24 7.71 -29.01
N LYS A 296 -7.74 8.65 -29.81
CA LYS A 296 -7.36 10.07 -29.71
C LYS A 296 -8.31 10.80 -28.77
N ARG A 297 -7.75 11.60 -27.86
CA ARG A 297 -8.53 12.49 -26.98
C ARG A 297 -7.85 13.83 -26.90
N GLU A 298 -8.68 14.86 -26.84
CA GLU A 298 -8.22 16.21 -26.58
C GLU A 298 -8.35 16.47 -25.08
N LEU A 299 -7.25 16.88 -24.46
CA LEU A 299 -7.17 17.26 -23.06
C LEU A 299 -6.84 18.74 -22.97
N PHE A 300 -7.45 19.40 -22.01
CA PHE A 300 -7.23 20.81 -21.73
C PHE A 300 -6.62 20.98 -20.35
N PHE A 301 -5.75 21.97 -20.21
CA PHE A 301 -5.10 22.29 -18.96
C PHE A 301 -5.15 23.80 -18.72
N SER A 302 -5.38 24.15 -17.47
CA SER A 302 -5.15 25.50 -16.95
C SER A 302 -3.89 25.48 -16.09
N GLN A 303 -3.47 26.64 -15.58
CA GLN A 303 -2.42 26.69 -14.57
C GLN A 303 -2.74 25.89 -13.29
N HIS A 304 -4.02 25.64 -13.01
CA HIS A 304 -4.46 24.91 -11.82
C HIS A 304 -4.38 23.40 -12.02
N GLY A 305 -4.28 22.92 -13.27
CA GLY A 305 -4.23 21.50 -13.59
C GLY A 305 -5.18 21.10 -14.73
N PRO A 306 -5.39 19.79 -14.95
CA PRO A 306 -6.25 19.28 -16.00
C PRO A 306 -7.70 19.71 -15.82
N ILE A 307 -8.35 20.04 -16.92
CA ILE A 307 -9.80 20.25 -16.97
C ILE A 307 -10.49 18.88 -16.92
N MET A 308 -11.27 18.66 -15.87
CA MET A 308 -12.03 17.43 -15.64
C MET A 308 -13.42 17.47 -16.29
N LYS A 309 -14.01 18.67 -16.37
CA LYS A 309 -15.34 18.90 -16.91
C LYS A 309 -15.43 20.30 -17.52
N ILE A 310 -16.14 20.41 -18.65
CA ILE A 310 -16.61 21.68 -19.23
C ILE A 310 -18.13 21.66 -19.20
N ASP A 311 -18.74 22.75 -18.74
CA ASP A 311 -20.19 22.91 -18.58
C ASP A 311 -20.60 24.33 -18.97
N GLY A 312 -21.21 24.49 -20.15
CA GLY A 312 -21.51 25.82 -20.70
C GLY A 312 -20.24 26.65 -20.94
N ASP A 313 -20.18 27.82 -20.30
CA ASP A 313 -19.06 28.77 -20.25
C ASP A 313 -18.13 28.54 -19.05
N LYS A 314 -18.27 27.41 -18.34
CA LYS A 314 -17.44 27.05 -17.19
C LYS A 314 -16.58 25.82 -17.47
N ALA A 315 -15.40 25.78 -16.87
CA ALA A 315 -14.55 24.59 -16.79
C ALA A 315 -14.16 24.32 -15.33
N TYR A 316 -13.96 23.05 -14.99
CA TYR A 316 -13.55 22.62 -13.66
C TYR A 316 -12.17 21.96 -13.73
N ALA A 317 -11.17 22.60 -13.16
CA ALA A 317 -9.80 22.10 -13.08
C ALA A 317 -9.54 21.44 -11.72
N VAL A 318 -8.70 20.41 -11.68
CA VAL A 318 -8.26 19.77 -10.44
C VAL A 318 -6.78 20.00 -10.21
N LYS A 319 -6.43 20.42 -9.00
CA LYS A 319 -5.04 20.52 -8.52
C LYS A 319 -4.81 19.50 -7.41
N LEU A 320 -3.73 18.73 -7.51
CA LEU A 320 -3.33 17.73 -6.51
C LEU A 320 -2.00 18.13 -5.90
N ALA A 321 -1.92 18.04 -4.57
CA ALA A 321 -0.69 18.24 -3.81
C ALA A 321 -0.01 16.90 -3.49
N GLY A 322 1.31 16.90 -3.30
CA GLY A 322 2.09 15.70 -3.00
C GLY A 322 2.58 14.95 -4.25
N ILE A 323 2.25 15.48 -5.43
CA ILE A 323 2.80 15.09 -6.73
C ILE A 323 3.18 16.34 -7.51
N GLY A 324 4.39 16.36 -8.06
CA GLY A 324 4.94 17.49 -8.78
C GLY A 324 5.82 18.42 -7.95
N GLU A 325 5.87 18.25 -6.63
CA GLU A 325 6.78 18.93 -5.72
C GLU A 325 8.12 18.19 -5.59
N ALA A 326 9.23 18.90 -5.73
CA ALA A 326 10.56 18.31 -5.63
C ALA A 326 10.84 17.69 -4.25
N ASN A 327 11.67 16.64 -4.23
CA ASN A 327 12.26 16.00 -3.05
C ASN A 327 11.27 15.28 -2.09
N ARG A 328 9.98 15.13 -2.46
CA ARG A 328 8.97 14.44 -1.64
C ARG A 328 9.14 12.92 -1.51
N LEU A 329 10.22 12.36 -2.05
CA LEU A 329 10.52 10.93 -2.02
C LEU A 329 11.87 10.61 -1.36
N GLU A 330 12.66 11.61 -1.00
CA GLU A 330 14.02 11.40 -0.46
C GLU A 330 14.01 10.80 0.95
N GLY A 331 12.95 11.07 1.72
CA GLY A 331 12.82 10.62 3.10
C GLY A 331 12.91 9.09 3.23
N TRP A 332 12.43 8.37 2.22
CA TRP A 332 12.53 6.90 2.17
C TRP A 332 13.96 6.36 2.12
N PHE A 333 14.93 7.16 1.66
CA PHE A 333 16.34 6.81 1.68
C PHE A 333 17.06 7.32 2.94
N HIS A 334 16.50 8.30 3.64
CA HIS A 334 17.05 8.85 4.87
C HIS A 334 16.65 8.01 6.09
N ILE A 335 15.37 7.60 6.19
CA ILE A 335 14.84 6.83 7.34
C ILE A 335 15.66 5.58 7.67
N PRO A 336 16.02 4.70 6.71
CA PRO A 336 16.84 3.51 6.98
C PRO A 336 18.17 3.75 7.71
N LYS A 337 18.70 4.99 7.63
CA LYS A 337 20.00 5.40 8.17
C LYS A 337 19.90 6.00 9.58
N VAL A 338 18.69 6.26 10.06
CA VAL A 338 18.43 6.88 11.37
C VAL A 338 18.81 5.95 12.51
N ARG A 339 19.41 6.50 13.57
CA ARG A 339 19.88 5.74 14.74
C ARG A 339 19.26 6.17 16.06
N SER A 340 18.47 7.25 16.06
CA SER A 340 17.86 7.78 17.29
C SER A 340 16.57 8.54 16.99
N PHE A 341 15.71 8.68 18.01
CA PHE A 341 14.45 9.41 17.88
C PHE A 341 14.62 10.89 17.45
N PRO A 342 15.61 11.66 17.95
CA PRO A 342 15.86 13.02 17.46
C PRO A 342 16.25 13.07 15.97
N GLU A 343 17.08 12.13 15.51
CA GLU A 343 17.43 12.03 14.08
C GLU A 343 16.20 11.70 13.23
N PHE A 344 15.31 10.83 13.72
CA PHE A 344 14.06 10.50 13.05
C PHE A 344 13.19 11.74 12.83
N LYS A 345 12.96 12.52 13.89
CA LYS A 345 12.17 13.76 13.81
C LYS A 345 12.78 14.76 12.84
N LYS A 346 14.12 14.88 12.82
CA LYS A 346 14.81 15.75 11.87
C LYS A 346 14.53 15.36 10.41
N VAL A 347 14.53 14.06 10.09
CA VAL A 347 14.17 13.59 8.74
C VAL A 347 12.72 13.98 8.39
N LEU A 348 11.79 13.88 9.34
CA LEU A 348 10.41 14.31 9.11
C LEU A 348 10.28 15.84 8.92
N GLU A 349 11.10 16.64 9.61
CA GLU A 349 11.13 18.10 9.47
C GLU A 349 11.61 18.58 8.10
N GLU A 350 12.38 17.75 7.36
CA GLU A 350 12.83 18.04 5.99
C GLU A 350 11.69 17.97 4.96
N HIS A 351 10.51 17.45 5.34
CA HIS A 351 9.32 17.25 4.48
C HIS A 351 9.61 16.49 3.18
N THR A 352 10.43 15.46 3.28
CA THR A 352 10.86 14.64 2.13
C THR A 352 9.98 13.40 1.93
N LEU A 353 8.77 13.39 2.49
CA LEU A 353 7.74 12.37 2.32
C LEU A 353 6.45 13.01 1.77
N PRO A 354 5.69 12.33 0.90
CA PRO A 354 4.58 12.96 0.19
C PRO A 354 3.34 13.08 1.09
N PHE A 355 2.96 11.97 1.75
CA PHE A 355 1.90 11.85 2.75
C PHE A 355 1.92 10.41 3.27
N PHE A 356 1.66 10.16 4.55
CA PHE A 356 1.31 8.88 5.18
C PHE A 356 1.19 9.14 6.68
N ASN A 357 0.46 8.30 7.41
CA ASN A 357 0.80 8.09 8.80
C ASN A 357 2.16 7.38 8.90
N ILE A 358 2.96 7.69 9.91
CA ILE A 358 4.22 7.00 10.20
C ILE A 358 4.25 6.66 11.69
N ALA A 359 4.43 5.38 12.03
CA ALA A 359 4.80 4.96 13.37
C ALA A 359 6.30 4.69 13.46
N TYR A 360 6.81 4.86 14.67
CA TYR A 360 8.19 4.66 15.07
C TYR A 360 8.22 3.96 16.43
N GLY A 361 9.15 3.02 16.59
CA GLY A 361 9.51 2.43 17.89
C GLY A 361 11.01 2.14 17.91
N ASP A 362 11.68 2.40 19.04
CA ASP A 362 13.13 2.17 19.17
C ASP A 362 13.52 1.34 20.39
N ARG A 363 14.79 0.92 20.41
CA ARG A 363 15.38 0.16 21.51
C ARG A 363 15.55 0.92 22.82
N ASP A 364 15.47 2.26 22.78
CA ASP A 364 15.62 3.13 23.94
C ASP A 364 14.26 3.38 24.63
N GLY A 365 13.18 2.81 24.09
CA GLY A 365 11.84 2.88 24.65
C GLY A 365 10.97 3.98 24.08
N ASN A 366 11.42 4.71 23.06
CA ASN A 366 10.62 5.74 22.43
C ASN A 366 9.63 5.12 21.44
N ILE A 367 8.39 5.59 21.49
CA ILE A 367 7.35 5.32 20.52
C ILE A 367 6.77 6.64 20.02
N TYR A 368 6.47 6.70 18.73
CA TYR A 368 6.01 7.93 18.11
C TYR A 368 5.10 7.66 16.92
N TYR A 369 4.18 8.58 16.71
CA TYR A 369 3.25 8.62 15.60
C TYR A 369 3.21 10.03 15.01
N ALA A 370 3.14 10.12 13.67
CA ALA A 370 2.82 11.35 12.96
C ALA A 370 1.90 11.06 11.76
N SER A 371 0.89 11.90 11.54
CA SER A 371 0.14 11.94 10.28
C SER A 371 0.75 13.00 9.36
N LEU A 372 1.54 12.58 8.38
CA LEU A 372 2.28 13.45 7.47
C LEU A 372 1.51 13.66 6.17
N ALA A 373 1.64 14.85 5.57
CA ALA A 373 1.12 15.16 4.25
C ALA A 373 1.68 16.49 3.69
N THR A 374 1.76 16.58 2.35
CA THR A 374 2.11 17.80 1.61
C THR A 374 0.88 18.71 1.48
N ILE A 375 0.40 19.24 2.61
CA ILE A 375 -0.88 19.94 2.67
C ILE A 375 -0.72 21.40 2.25
N PRO A 376 -1.49 21.89 1.25
CA PRO A 376 -1.41 23.28 0.82
C PRO A 376 -1.82 24.29 1.90
N VAL A 377 -1.06 25.38 2.01
CA VAL A 377 -1.49 26.57 2.76
C VAL A 377 -2.43 27.38 1.88
N ARG A 378 -3.65 27.57 2.36
CA ARG A 378 -4.77 28.13 1.61
C ARG A 378 -5.19 29.49 2.14
N THR A 379 -5.55 30.40 1.24
CA THR A 379 -6.06 31.74 1.59
C THR A 379 -7.41 31.63 2.32
N LYS A 380 -7.60 32.45 3.36
CA LYS A 380 -8.87 32.51 4.11
C LYS A 380 -9.99 33.17 3.27
N GLY A 381 -11.24 32.81 3.55
CA GLY A 381 -12.41 33.41 2.90
C GLY A 381 -13.01 32.61 1.73
N TYR A 382 -12.40 31.48 1.38
CA TYR A 382 -12.90 30.55 0.36
C TYR A 382 -13.34 29.22 0.99
N ASP A 383 -14.31 28.57 0.36
CA ASP A 383 -14.71 27.20 0.70
C ASP A 383 -13.87 26.18 -0.09
N TRP A 384 -12.73 25.79 0.50
CA TRP A 384 -11.80 24.83 -0.08
C TRP A 384 -12.29 23.38 -0.09
N LYS A 385 -13.38 23.08 0.65
CA LYS A 385 -14.05 21.77 0.55
C LYS A 385 -14.98 21.69 -0.67
N GLY A 386 -15.33 22.85 -1.24
CA GLY A 386 -16.20 22.99 -2.39
C GLY A 386 -15.44 23.30 -3.68
N ILE A 387 -16.10 24.06 -4.55
CA ILE A 387 -15.52 24.56 -5.81
C ILE A 387 -15.01 25.97 -5.57
N VAL A 388 -13.72 26.18 -5.82
CA VAL A 388 -12.99 27.42 -5.58
C VAL A 388 -12.94 28.28 -6.85
N ASP A 389 -12.93 29.61 -6.71
CA ASP A 389 -12.77 30.52 -7.84
C ASP A 389 -11.37 30.37 -8.46
N GLY A 390 -11.31 29.89 -9.70
CA GLY A 390 -10.07 29.73 -10.46
C GLY A 390 -9.73 30.93 -11.34
N SER A 391 -10.47 32.04 -11.26
CA SER A 391 -10.26 33.25 -12.06
C SER A 391 -9.37 34.31 -11.40
N THR A 392 -8.82 34.02 -10.22
CA THR A 392 -8.00 34.95 -9.44
C THR A 392 -6.73 34.29 -8.91
N SER A 393 -5.65 35.06 -8.77
CA SER A 393 -4.44 34.62 -8.06
C SER A 393 -4.58 34.53 -6.56
N GLU A 394 -5.63 35.13 -5.97
CA GLU A 394 -5.90 35.07 -4.52
C GLU A 394 -6.14 33.63 -4.02
N THR A 395 -6.54 32.72 -4.91
CA THR A 395 -6.79 31.29 -4.65
C THR A 395 -5.60 30.40 -5.03
N GLN A 396 -4.41 30.97 -5.27
CA GLN A 396 -3.19 30.16 -5.34
C GLN A 396 -2.72 29.74 -3.95
N TRP A 397 -2.15 28.53 -3.89
CA TRP A 397 -1.53 28.03 -2.66
C TRP A 397 -0.34 28.90 -2.26
N LEU A 398 -0.25 29.19 -0.95
CA LEU A 398 0.80 30.04 -0.37
C LEU A 398 2.06 29.25 0.04
N GLY A 399 2.10 27.95 -0.27
CA GLY A 399 3.11 27.01 0.17
C GLY A 399 2.48 25.76 0.78
N PHE A 400 3.22 25.08 1.64
CA PHE A 400 2.76 23.87 2.34
C PHE A 400 2.96 23.98 3.84
N HIS A 401 2.06 23.34 4.58
CA HIS A 401 2.15 23.24 6.03
C HIS A 401 3.41 22.52 6.48
N SER A 402 3.90 22.88 7.67
CA SER A 402 5.09 22.26 8.24
C SER A 402 4.73 21.07 9.15
N LEU A 403 5.74 20.32 9.59
CA LEU A 403 5.55 19.21 10.53
C LEU A 403 4.86 19.69 11.82
N LYS A 404 5.11 20.92 12.25
CA LYS A 404 4.50 21.51 13.45
C LYS A 404 2.97 21.63 13.36
N ASP A 405 2.45 21.69 12.13
CA ASP A 405 1.03 21.77 11.86
C ASP A 405 0.39 20.39 11.73
N MET A 406 1.19 19.31 11.79
CA MET A 406 0.72 17.93 11.68
C MET A 406 0.43 17.35 13.07
N ALA A 407 -0.58 16.49 13.16
CA ALA A 407 -0.87 15.76 14.39
C ALA A 407 0.18 14.68 14.64
N GLN A 408 0.64 14.66 15.90
CA GLN A 408 1.76 13.87 16.36
C GLN A 408 1.49 13.42 17.79
N VAL A 409 1.93 12.21 18.13
CA VAL A 409 1.89 11.69 19.50
C VAL A 409 3.24 11.05 19.80
N SER A 410 3.83 11.40 20.93
CA SER A 410 5.16 10.94 21.35
C SER A 410 5.09 10.41 22.77
N ASN A 411 5.49 9.15 22.97
CA ASN A 411 5.56 8.51 24.28
C ASN A 411 4.32 8.74 25.16
N PRO A 412 3.10 8.44 24.67
CA PRO A 412 1.90 8.70 25.44
C PRO A 412 1.88 7.87 26.71
N SER A 413 1.18 8.37 27.74
CA SER A 413 1.05 7.70 29.04
C SER A 413 0.39 6.32 28.96
N SER A 414 -0.46 6.08 27.96
CA SER A 414 -0.97 4.73 27.65
C SER A 414 0.14 3.74 27.30
N GLY A 415 1.33 4.17 26.88
CA GLY A 415 2.44 3.30 26.50
C GLY A 415 2.26 2.59 25.14
N TYR A 416 1.35 3.05 24.28
CA TYR A 416 1.27 2.58 22.90
C TYR A 416 0.86 3.70 21.93
N VAL A 417 1.22 3.54 20.66
CA VAL A 417 0.63 4.26 19.53
C VAL A 417 0.16 3.26 18.47
N GLN A 418 -0.96 3.55 17.82
CA GLN A 418 -1.54 2.69 16.79
C GLN A 418 -2.05 3.47 15.57
N SER A 419 -2.14 2.81 14.43
CA SER A 419 -2.96 3.29 13.32
C SER A 419 -3.55 2.14 12.54
N CYS A 420 -4.84 2.28 12.22
CA CYS A 420 -5.60 1.41 11.33
C CYS A 420 -6.22 2.22 10.17
N ASN A 421 -5.50 3.24 9.66
CA ASN A 421 -5.97 4.24 8.68
C ASN A 421 -7.07 5.20 9.17
N GLY A 422 -7.68 4.91 10.33
CA GLY A 422 -8.71 5.75 10.93
C GLY A 422 -8.21 7.11 11.44
N ASN A 423 -9.12 7.85 12.07
CA ASN A 423 -8.88 9.17 12.62
C ASN A 423 -7.62 9.19 13.54
N PRO A 424 -6.62 10.04 13.25
CA PRO A 424 -5.37 10.12 14.00
C PRO A 424 -5.56 10.56 15.47
N GLY A 425 -6.70 11.18 15.80
CA GLY A 425 -7.10 11.54 17.17
C GLY A 425 -7.23 10.37 18.13
N TYR A 426 -7.23 9.13 17.61
CA TYR A 426 -7.33 7.89 18.38
C TYR A 426 -6.12 6.95 18.16
N THR A 427 -4.93 7.51 17.92
CA THR A 427 -3.69 6.72 17.93
C THR A 427 -3.37 6.16 19.34
N THR A 428 -3.91 6.79 20.38
CA THR A 428 -3.89 6.37 21.78
C THR A 428 -5.19 6.81 22.44
N LEU A 429 -5.61 6.16 23.54
CA LEU A 429 -6.77 6.59 24.34
C LEU A 429 -6.42 7.50 25.52
N SER A 430 -5.15 7.58 25.93
CA SER A 430 -4.75 8.45 27.06
C SER A 430 -4.64 9.94 26.67
N GLU A 431 -4.38 10.21 25.40
CA GLU A 431 -4.07 11.54 24.85
C GLU A 431 -4.81 11.74 23.53
N THR A 432 -6.14 11.52 23.54
CA THR A 432 -6.97 11.78 22.38
C THR A 432 -7.03 13.28 22.07
N PHE A 433 -7.22 13.62 20.81
CA PHE A 433 -7.40 15.01 20.38
C PHE A 433 -8.48 15.11 19.31
N ASN A 434 -9.18 16.26 19.27
CA ASN A 434 -10.15 16.52 18.23
C ASN A 434 -9.42 16.83 16.91
N ILE A 435 -9.71 16.02 15.89
CA ILE A 435 -9.16 16.16 14.54
C ILE A 435 -9.51 17.49 13.87
N GLU A 436 -10.56 18.18 14.31
CA GLU A 436 -10.90 19.53 13.85
C GLU A 436 -9.85 20.58 14.21
N SER A 437 -8.96 20.28 15.17
CA SER A 437 -7.77 21.09 15.43
C SER A 437 -6.75 21.01 14.29
N PHE A 438 -6.91 20.03 13.40
CA PHE A 438 -6.11 19.77 12.21
C PHE A 438 -7.04 19.60 10.98
N PRO A 439 -7.81 20.64 10.60
CA PRO A 439 -8.96 20.54 9.70
C PRO A 439 -8.63 20.07 8.28
N PHE A 440 -7.34 20.03 7.93
CA PHE A 440 -6.80 19.61 6.65
C PHE A 440 -6.23 18.18 6.64
N MET A 441 -6.12 17.51 7.80
CA MET A 441 -5.48 16.18 7.87
C MET A 441 -6.45 15.00 7.77
N TYR A 442 -7.74 15.25 7.94
CA TYR A 442 -8.74 14.20 7.87
C TYR A 442 -10.05 14.77 7.33
N ARG A 443 -10.43 14.36 6.12
CA ARG A 443 -11.48 15.05 5.37
C ARG A 443 -12.89 14.83 5.91
N ASP A 444 -13.23 13.61 6.33
CA ASP A 444 -14.63 13.17 6.28
C ASP A 444 -15.21 12.43 7.50
N SER A 445 -14.49 12.22 8.61
CA SER A 445 -15.16 11.72 9.83
C SER A 445 -14.40 11.95 11.14
N GLN A 446 -15.12 12.39 12.18
CA GLN A 446 -14.62 12.30 13.55
C GLN A 446 -14.57 10.85 14.07
N SER A 447 -15.35 9.93 13.48
CA SER A 447 -15.46 8.55 13.95
C SER A 447 -14.27 7.67 13.59
N ILE A 448 -14.17 6.54 14.29
CA ILE A 448 -13.23 5.46 13.98
C ILE A 448 -13.97 4.19 13.55
N ASP A 449 -13.39 3.49 12.57
CA ASP A 449 -13.95 2.24 12.05
C ASP A 449 -13.84 1.08 13.05
N LEU A 450 -14.59 0.00 12.80
CA LEU A 450 -14.62 -1.15 13.71
C LEU A 450 -13.25 -1.85 13.85
N ARG A 451 -12.37 -1.78 12.84
CA ARG A 451 -11.02 -2.36 12.91
C ARG A 451 -10.11 -1.54 13.82
N THR A 452 -10.18 -0.21 13.74
CA THR A 452 -9.52 0.73 14.65
C THR A 452 -10.02 0.53 16.07
N GLN A 453 -11.33 0.33 16.25
CA GLN A 453 -11.88 -0.01 17.57
C GLN A 453 -11.35 -1.33 18.10
N LEU A 454 -11.35 -2.42 17.30
CA LEU A 454 -10.81 -3.71 17.74
C LEU A 454 -9.31 -3.61 18.06
N SER A 455 -8.56 -2.83 17.28
CA SER A 455 -7.15 -2.52 17.55
C SER A 455 -6.97 -1.92 18.95
N LEU A 456 -7.72 -0.87 19.27
CA LEU A 456 -7.67 -0.21 20.59
C LEU A 456 -8.20 -1.10 21.73
N ILE A 457 -9.26 -1.88 21.50
CA ILE A 457 -9.77 -2.86 22.47
C ILE A 457 -8.66 -3.84 22.84
N MET A 458 -7.97 -4.45 21.86
CA MET A 458 -6.90 -5.40 22.15
C MET A 458 -5.70 -4.77 22.86
N LEU A 459 -5.41 -3.49 22.60
CA LEU A 459 -4.34 -2.74 23.28
C LEU A 459 -4.70 -2.40 24.74
N GLU A 460 -5.97 -2.11 25.02
CA GLU A 460 -6.43 -1.82 26.38
C GLU A 460 -6.72 -3.08 27.21
N ASP A 461 -7.14 -4.17 26.56
CA ASP A 461 -7.40 -5.47 27.22
C ASP A 461 -6.12 -6.11 27.77
N GLU A 462 -4.94 -5.62 27.38
CA GLU A 462 -3.64 -6.16 27.78
C GLU A 462 -2.78 -5.11 28.51
N GLU A 463 -2.49 -5.39 29.78
CA GLU A 463 -1.65 -4.52 30.61
C GLU A 463 -0.16 -4.69 30.28
N LYS A 464 0.27 -5.93 29.99
CA LYS A 464 1.68 -6.30 29.78
C LYS A 464 1.86 -7.25 28.60
N PHE A 465 2.16 -6.69 27.44
CA PHE A 465 2.46 -7.45 26.23
C PHE A 465 3.73 -8.28 26.35
N THR A 466 3.62 -9.55 25.97
CA THR A 466 4.77 -10.35 25.50
C THR A 466 4.81 -10.33 23.97
N LEU A 467 5.91 -10.82 23.39
CA LEU A 467 5.99 -11.01 21.95
C LEU A 467 4.92 -12.00 21.46
N GLU A 468 4.67 -13.07 22.20
CA GLU A 468 3.65 -14.08 21.90
C GLU A 468 2.26 -13.44 21.90
N LYS A 469 1.95 -12.60 22.89
CA LYS A 469 0.66 -11.91 22.95
C LYS A 469 0.47 -10.96 21.76
N LEU A 470 1.52 -10.25 21.33
CA LEU A 470 1.46 -9.41 20.13
C LEU A 470 1.15 -10.25 18.87
N LEU A 471 1.78 -11.41 18.73
CA LEU A 471 1.52 -12.33 17.62
C LEU A 471 0.09 -12.88 17.67
N ASP A 472 -0.42 -13.23 18.85
CA ASP A 472 -1.80 -13.67 19.04
C ASP A 472 -2.80 -12.57 18.63
N CYS A 473 -2.56 -11.33 19.05
CA CYS A 473 -3.37 -10.18 18.62
C CYS A 473 -3.33 -9.97 17.11
N LYS A 474 -2.17 -10.12 16.46
CA LYS A 474 -2.01 -9.97 15.02
C LYS A 474 -2.81 -11.01 14.23
N TRP A 475 -2.86 -12.24 14.72
CA TRP A 475 -3.52 -13.37 14.05
C TRP A 475 -4.96 -13.61 14.47
N ASN A 476 -5.46 -12.85 15.44
CA ASN A 476 -6.83 -12.85 15.89
C ASN A 476 -7.84 -12.67 14.73
N THR A 477 -8.87 -13.52 14.73
CA THR A 477 -9.93 -13.58 13.71
C THR A 477 -11.29 -13.07 14.19
N ARG A 478 -11.37 -12.45 15.39
CA ARG A 478 -12.57 -11.80 15.94
C ARG A 478 -13.20 -10.82 14.94
N LEU A 479 -14.53 -10.80 14.89
CA LEU A 479 -15.31 -9.80 14.17
C LEU A 479 -16.04 -8.90 15.16
N LEU A 480 -15.54 -7.67 15.33
CA LEU A 480 -16.19 -6.71 16.25
C LEU A 480 -17.65 -6.42 15.85
N SER A 481 -17.98 -6.41 14.56
CA SER A 481 -19.38 -6.26 14.12
C SER A 481 -20.30 -7.36 14.70
N ALA A 482 -19.83 -8.60 14.80
CA ALA A 482 -20.60 -9.68 15.39
C ALA A 482 -20.78 -9.48 16.90
N GLU A 483 -19.73 -9.05 17.59
CA GLU A 483 -19.79 -8.69 19.01
C GLU A 483 -20.75 -7.53 19.29
N ARG A 484 -20.95 -6.62 18.32
CA ARG A 484 -21.93 -5.51 18.43
C ARG A 484 -23.38 -5.94 18.21
N TYR A 485 -23.61 -6.89 17.30
CA TYR A 485 -24.95 -7.13 16.76
C TYR A 485 -25.56 -8.47 17.12
N LYS A 486 -24.76 -9.55 17.21
CA LYS A 486 -25.28 -10.91 17.15
C LYS A 486 -26.28 -11.18 18.27
N ASP A 487 -25.93 -10.85 19.50
CA ASP A 487 -26.77 -11.20 20.65
C ASP A 487 -28.12 -10.48 20.63
N GLU A 488 -28.13 -9.19 20.29
CA GLU A 488 -29.36 -8.42 20.14
C GLU A 488 -30.18 -8.88 18.92
N LEU A 489 -29.52 -9.18 17.80
CA LEU A 489 -30.16 -9.72 16.60
C LEU A 489 -30.92 -11.02 16.93
N LEU A 490 -30.27 -11.94 17.64
CA LEU A 490 -30.88 -13.21 18.06
C LEU A 490 -32.10 -12.98 18.97
N GLN A 491 -32.01 -12.04 19.91
CA GLN A 491 -33.17 -11.67 20.75
C GLN A 491 -34.34 -11.13 19.93
N ILE A 492 -34.07 -10.23 18.99
CA ILE A 492 -35.07 -9.66 18.09
C ILE A 492 -35.72 -10.75 17.22
N CYS A 493 -34.92 -11.62 16.61
CA CYS A 493 -35.41 -12.70 15.74
C CYS A 493 -36.29 -13.73 16.48
N ARG A 494 -36.03 -13.99 17.78
CA ARG A 494 -36.87 -14.86 18.60
C ARG A 494 -38.24 -14.25 18.90
N GLN A 495 -38.32 -12.92 19.03
CA GLN A 495 -39.55 -12.22 19.43
C GLN A 495 -40.38 -11.71 18.24
N HIS A 496 -39.76 -11.49 17.07
CA HIS A 496 -40.43 -10.90 15.92
C HIS A 496 -41.48 -11.85 15.32
N PRO A 497 -42.70 -11.37 15.00
CA PRO A 497 -43.75 -12.21 14.43
C PRO A 497 -43.39 -12.61 12.99
N VAL A 498 -42.94 -13.85 12.81
CA VAL A 498 -42.65 -14.50 11.52
C VAL A 498 -43.32 -15.87 11.52
N THR A 499 -43.93 -16.29 10.41
CA THR A 499 -44.68 -17.55 10.31
C THR A 499 -44.28 -18.34 9.06
N GLY A 500 -44.74 -19.60 8.96
CA GLY A 500 -44.52 -20.44 7.78
C GLY A 500 -43.06 -20.83 7.56
N GLU A 501 -42.67 -20.97 6.29
CA GLU A 501 -41.30 -21.35 5.89
C GLU A 501 -40.25 -20.33 6.34
N ASP A 502 -40.62 -19.04 6.38
CA ASP A 502 -39.74 -17.98 6.84
C ASP A 502 -39.40 -18.12 8.33
N ARG A 503 -40.33 -18.64 9.15
CA ARG A 503 -40.02 -18.95 10.55
C ARG A 503 -39.06 -20.11 10.67
N LYS A 504 -39.26 -21.18 9.90
CA LYS A 504 -38.40 -22.37 9.94
C LYS A 504 -36.95 -22.03 9.59
N ILE A 505 -36.74 -21.29 8.51
CA ILE A 505 -35.38 -20.91 8.09
C ILE A 505 -34.76 -19.89 9.04
N LEU A 506 -35.56 -19.02 9.67
CA LEU A 506 -35.09 -18.10 10.72
C LEU A 506 -34.65 -18.87 11.98
N ASP A 507 -35.39 -19.89 12.40
CA ASP A 507 -35.03 -20.76 13.53
C ASP A 507 -33.72 -21.51 13.29
N GLU A 508 -33.48 -21.97 12.06
CA GLU A 508 -32.20 -22.58 11.68
C GLU A 508 -31.06 -21.55 11.70
N ALA A 509 -31.28 -20.35 11.12
CA ALA A 509 -30.31 -19.26 11.16
C ALA A 509 -29.93 -18.85 12.59
N ILE A 510 -30.92 -18.79 13.50
CA ILE A 510 -30.70 -18.53 14.93
C ILE A 510 -29.73 -19.55 15.52
N LYS A 511 -29.95 -20.85 15.30
CA LYS A 511 -29.07 -21.91 15.83
C LYS A 511 -27.64 -21.80 15.30
N VAL A 512 -27.49 -21.57 13.99
CA VAL A 512 -26.16 -21.42 13.36
C VAL A 512 -25.38 -20.25 13.98
N LEU A 513 -26.04 -19.12 14.23
CA LEU A 513 -25.40 -17.96 14.84
C LEU A 513 -25.19 -18.12 16.36
N GLU A 514 -26.07 -18.83 17.07
CA GLU A 514 -25.90 -19.18 18.48
C GLU A 514 -24.63 -20.03 18.70
N GLU A 515 -24.38 -21.02 17.82
CA GLU A 515 -23.22 -21.90 17.89
C GLU A 515 -21.91 -21.23 17.42
N TRP A 516 -22.01 -20.14 16.66
CA TRP A 516 -20.87 -19.42 16.14
C TRP A 516 -20.18 -18.55 17.20
N ASP A 517 -18.86 -18.55 17.21
CA ASP A 517 -17.98 -17.91 18.19
C ASP A 517 -17.61 -16.45 17.86
N ASN A 518 -18.27 -15.83 16.87
CA ASN A 518 -17.96 -14.48 16.37
C ASN A 518 -16.59 -14.35 15.67
N THR A 519 -15.95 -15.46 15.29
CA THR A 519 -14.65 -15.42 14.61
C THR A 519 -14.74 -15.83 13.13
N THR A 520 -13.69 -15.50 12.38
CA THR A 520 -13.49 -15.95 11.00
C THR A 520 -12.39 -17.02 10.91
N SER A 521 -12.27 -17.86 11.95
CA SER A 521 -11.34 -19.00 11.95
C SER A 521 -11.66 -19.99 10.82
N VAL A 522 -10.70 -20.84 10.43
CA VAL A 522 -10.90 -21.76 9.29
C VAL A 522 -11.97 -22.83 9.53
N ASP A 523 -12.28 -23.12 10.79
CA ASP A 523 -13.22 -24.15 11.25
C ASP A 523 -14.61 -23.63 11.64
N ASN A 524 -14.85 -22.31 11.55
CA ASN A 524 -16.14 -21.73 11.86
C ASN A 524 -17.22 -22.09 10.81
N ARG A 525 -18.50 -22.04 11.22
CA ARG A 525 -19.66 -22.33 10.36
C ARG A 525 -20.69 -21.21 10.25
N GLY A 526 -20.63 -20.20 11.11
CA GLY A 526 -21.64 -19.13 11.17
C GLY A 526 -21.23 -17.81 10.52
N ALA A 527 -19.94 -17.56 10.30
CA ALA A 527 -19.48 -16.26 9.84
C ALA A 527 -20.06 -15.88 8.47
N GLN A 528 -20.15 -16.82 7.52
CA GLN A 528 -20.66 -16.51 6.18
C GLN A 528 -22.14 -16.06 6.20
N LEU A 529 -22.97 -16.69 7.04
CA LEU A 529 -24.36 -16.26 7.24
C LEU A 529 -24.42 -14.85 7.84
N PHE A 530 -23.63 -14.60 8.89
CA PHE A 530 -23.55 -13.29 9.52
C PHE A 530 -23.06 -12.20 8.54
N LEU A 531 -22.03 -12.46 7.75
CA LEU A 531 -21.45 -11.49 6.82
C LEU A 531 -22.43 -11.07 5.72
N LEU A 532 -23.24 -12.02 5.21
CA LEU A 532 -24.30 -11.71 4.24
C LEU A 532 -25.37 -10.80 4.86
N TRP A 533 -25.74 -11.05 6.12
CA TRP A 533 -26.66 -10.20 6.86
C TRP A 533 -26.05 -8.81 7.12
N ALA A 534 -24.83 -8.78 7.66
CA ALA A 534 -24.13 -7.59 8.10
C ALA A 534 -23.87 -6.62 6.94
N LEU A 535 -23.51 -7.12 5.76
CA LEU A 535 -23.29 -6.29 4.57
C LEU A 535 -24.55 -5.49 4.19
N ASP A 536 -25.73 -6.13 4.21
CA ASP A 536 -26.98 -5.47 3.91
C ASP A 536 -27.44 -4.57 5.07
N TYR A 537 -27.34 -5.04 6.32
CA TYR A 537 -27.81 -4.28 7.47
C TYR A 537 -26.96 -3.03 7.72
N MET A 538 -25.64 -3.18 7.84
CA MET A 538 -24.73 -2.10 8.23
C MET A 538 -24.59 -1.01 7.16
N TYR A 539 -24.70 -1.37 5.87
CA TYR A 539 -24.33 -0.45 4.79
C TYR A 539 -25.46 -0.08 3.83
N ARG A 540 -26.58 -0.80 3.88
CA ARG A 540 -27.73 -0.55 2.98
C ARG A 540 -29.02 -0.23 3.73
N THR A 541 -29.01 -0.33 5.07
CA THR A 541 -30.11 0.13 5.90
C THR A 541 -29.84 1.55 6.36
N GLU A 542 -30.84 2.42 6.21
CA GLU A 542 -30.78 3.79 6.73
C GLU A 542 -30.79 3.76 8.27
N ASN A 543 -29.84 4.48 8.88
CA ASN A 543 -29.67 4.58 10.34
C ASN A 543 -29.70 3.22 11.06
N PRO A 544 -28.69 2.35 10.84
CA PRO A 544 -28.72 0.98 11.36
C PRO A 544 -28.50 0.88 12.88
N TRP A 545 -28.14 1.98 13.54
CA TRP A 545 -27.74 2.01 14.94
C TRP A 545 -28.71 2.83 15.80
N ILE A 546 -29.02 2.34 17.00
CA ILE A 546 -29.75 3.14 18.01
C ILE A 546 -28.85 4.25 18.51
N GLU A 547 -27.61 3.89 18.86
CA GLU A 547 -26.56 4.82 19.27
C GLU A 547 -25.51 4.89 18.17
N PRO A 548 -25.40 6.01 17.43
CA PRO A 548 -24.31 6.21 16.48
C PRO A 548 -22.97 6.29 17.21
N TRP A 549 -21.87 6.32 16.46
CA TRP A 549 -20.54 6.47 17.07
C TRP A 549 -20.46 7.76 17.90
N ASN A 550 -19.84 7.66 19.08
CA ASN A 550 -19.71 8.73 20.06
C ASN A 550 -18.25 8.80 20.55
N ALA A 551 -17.66 10.00 20.52
CA ALA A 551 -16.28 10.27 20.95
C ALA A 551 -16.03 9.99 22.44
N ASP A 552 -17.05 10.10 23.31
CA ASP A 552 -16.95 9.74 24.73
C ASP A 552 -16.87 8.22 24.94
N HIS A 553 -17.27 7.46 23.92
CA HIS A 553 -17.38 6.01 23.93
C HIS A 553 -16.78 5.42 22.64
N PRO A 554 -15.53 5.76 22.30
CA PRO A 554 -15.00 5.64 20.93
C PRO A 554 -14.82 4.17 20.51
N ILE A 555 -14.63 3.27 21.48
CA ILE A 555 -14.44 1.83 21.29
C ILE A 555 -15.65 1.01 21.75
N SER A 556 -16.77 1.63 22.13
CA SER A 556 -17.99 0.93 22.54
C SER A 556 -19.23 1.32 21.73
N THR A 557 -19.09 2.27 20.80
CA THR A 557 -20.12 2.73 19.86
C THR A 557 -19.60 2.66 18.41
N PRO A 558 -20.45 2.58 17.38
CA PRO A 558 -21.91 2.54 17.46
C PRO A 558 -22.44 1.21 18.00
N ARG A 559 -23.68 1.21 18.52
CA ARG A 559 -24.33 0.01 19.09
C ARG A 559 -25.86 0.08 19.01
N GLY A 560 -26.50 -1.07 19.15
CA GLY A 560 -27.96 -1.21 19.13
C GLY A 560 -28.54 -1.40 17.72
N ILE A 561 -29.57 -2.22 17.57
CA ILE A 561 -30.29 -2.45 16.30
C ILE A 561 -31.53 -1.53 16.22
N ALA A 562 -31.45 -0.47 15.42
CA ALA A 562 -32.53 0.50 15.30
C ALA A 562 -33.73 -0.05 14.51
N ASN A 563 -33.47 -0.58 13.30
CA ASN A 563 -34.52 -1.14 12.45
C ASN A 563 -34.65 -2.65 12.66
N LYS A 564 -35.42 -3.03 13.68
CA LYS A 564 -35.63 -4.44 14.07
C LYS A 564 -36.29 -5.27 12.97
N LYS A 565 -37.24 -4.69 12.24
CA LYS A 565 -37.94 -5.36 11.13
C LYS A 565 -36.96 -5.69 10.01
N ALA A 566 -36.19 -4.71 9.55
CA ALA A 566 -35.17 -4.93 8.52
C ALA A 566 -34.12 -5.94 8.97
N ALA A 567 -33.69 -5.91 10.24
CA ALA A 567 -32.74 -6.88 10.77
C ALA A 567 -33.22 -8.33 10.60
N VAL A 568 -34.50 -8.61 10.89
CA VAL A 568 -35.11 -9.94 10.75
C VAL A 568 -35.28 -10.32 9.28
N GLU A 569 -35.83 -9.42 8.46
CA GLU A 569 -36.06 -9.67 7.03
C GLU A 569 -34.75 -9.95 6.28
N LEU A 570 -33.68 -9.21 6.62
CA LEU A 570 -32.35 -9.42 6.05
C LEU A 570 -31.71 -10.72 6.52
N LEU A 571 -31.98 -11.19 7.75
CA LEU A 571 -31.44 -12.48 8.21
C LEU A 571 -32.14 -13.63 7.48
N ILE A 572 -33.46 -13.54 7.29
CA ILE A 572 -34.21 -14.50 6.46
C ILE A 572 -33.67 -14.50 5.02
N LYS A 573 -33.44 -13.31 4.44
CA LYS A 573 -32.87 -13.17 3.09
C LYS A 573 -31.46 -13.81 3.00
N ALA A 574 -30.59 -13.54 3.97
CA ALA A 574 -29.26 -14.12 4.04
C ALA A 574 -29.34 -15.65 4.15
N ALA A 575 -30.22 -16.17 5.01
CA ALA A 575 -30.42 -17.60 5.20
C ALA A 575 -30.93 -18.31 3.93
N LYS A 576 -31.91 -17.72 3.23
CA LYS A 576 -32.38 -18.23 1.93
C LYS A 576 -31.26 -18.29 0.90
N LYS A 577 -30.44 -17.23 0.84
CA LYS A 577 -29.27 -17.19 -0.05
C LYS A 577 -28.24 -18.26 0.32
N MET A 578 -27.99 -18.50 1.61
CA MET A 578 -27.11 -19.58 2.05
C MET A 578 -27.65 -20.95 1.60
N GLN A 579 -28.94 -21.20 1.80
CA GLN A 579 -29.59 -22.44 1.40
C GLN A 579 -29.52 -22.66 -0.12
N GLU A 580 -29.76 -21.62 -0.92
CA GLU A 580 -29.67 -21.67 -2.38
C GLU A 580 -28.24 -21.93 -2.86
N GLN A 581 -27.26 -21.25 -2.27
CA GLN A 581 -25.88 -21.24 -2.73
C GLN A 581 -25.09 -22.47 -2.26
N TYR A 582 -25.35 -22.96 -1.05
CA TYR A 582 -24.56 -24.02 -0.41
C TYR A 582 -25.37 -25.26 -0.04
N GLY A 583 -26.71 -25.22 -0.14
CA GLY A 583 -27.58 -26.29 0.36
C GLY A 583 -27.65 -26.37 1.90
N THR A 584 -27.00 -25.45 2.61
CA THR A 584 -26.95 -25.37 4.07
C THR A 584 -26.70 -23.93 4.53
N LEU A 585 -27.17 -23.58 5.73
CA LEU A 585 -26.87 -22.30 6.37
C LEU A 585 -25.49 -22.27 7.07
N ALA A 586 -24.85 -23.43 7.23
CA ALA A 586 -23.65 -23.61 8.06
C ALA A 586 -22.47 -24.26 7.30
N PRO A 587 -22.11 -23.80 6.08
CA PRO A 587 -20.95 -24.33 5.38
C PRO A 587 -19.69 -24.10 6.22
N LEU A 588 -18.76 -25.06 6.17
CA LEU A 588 -17.48 -24.89 6.84
C LEU A 588 -16.69 -23.78 6.12
N TRP A 589 -16.13 -22.84 6.86
CA TRP A 589 -15.38 -21.72 6.29
C TRP A 589 -14.28 -22.18 5.33
N SER A 590 -13.52 -23.22 5.73
CA SER A 590 -12.46 -23.82 4.89
C SER A 590 -12.94 -24.38 3.55
N ASP A 591 -14.22 -24.72 3.40
CA ASP A 591 -14.77 -25.27 2.15
C ASP A 591 -15.04 -24.17 1.12
N ILE A 592 -15.23 -22.93 1.59
CA ILE A 592 -15.68 -21.81 0.77
C ILE A 592 -14.63 -20.70 0.64
N ARG A 593 -13.63 -20.62 1.53
CA ARG A 593 -12.69 -19.50 1.59
C ARG A 593 -11.24 -19.97 1.70
N TYR A 594 -10.46 -19.64 0.68
CA TYR A 594 -9.09 -20.14 0.55
C TYR A 594 -8.12 -19.11 -0.05
N ILE A 595 -6.84 -19.33 0.21
CA ILE A 595 -5.73 -18.78 -0.55
C ILE A 595 -5.28 -19.82 -1.59
N GLN A 596 -4.95 -19.37 -2.79
CA GLN A 596 -4.42 -20.24 -3.85
C GLN A 596 -3.11 -19.68 -4.38
N ARG A 597 -2.08 -20.53 -4.42
CA ARG A 597 -0.75 -20.20 -4.95
C ARG A 597 -0.21 -21.46 -5.65
N GLY A 598 -0.15 -21.42 -6.98
CA GLY A 598 0.22 -22.59 -7.77
C GLY A 598 -0.81 -23.72 -7.64
N ASP A 599 -0.33 -24.91 -7.33
CA ASP A 599 -1.13 -26.10 -7.06
C ASP A 599 -1.70 -26.13 -5.62
N LYS A 600 -1.21 -25.29 -4.71
CA LYS A 600 -1.68 -25.23 -3.32
C LYS A 600 -2.97 -24.42 -3.22
N THR A 601 -3.99 -25.04 -2.63
CA THR A 601 -5.24 -24.41 -2.20
C THR A 601 -5.40 -24.67 -0.71
N LEU A 602 -5.29 -23.61 0.10
CA LEU A 602 -5.27 -23.71 1.56
C LEU A 602 -6.40 -22.87 2.16
N PRO A 603 -7.08 -23.36 3.21
CA PRO A 603 -8.09 -22.56 3.89
C PRO A 603 -7.41 -21.33 4.51
N LEU A 604 -8.10 -20.19 4.49
CA LEU A 604 -7.57 -18.94 5.03
C LEU A 604 -8.62 -18.22 5.87
N ALA A 605 -8.20 -17.75 7.04
CA ALA A 605 -9.01 -16.97 7.97
C ALA A 605 -8.81 -15.46 7.79
N GLY A 606 -9.72 -14.67 8.37
CA GLY A 606 -9.73 -13.21 8.29
C GLY A 606 -10.77 -12.65 7.30
N GLU A 607 -11.03 -11.36 7.41
CA GLU A 607 -12.07 -10.67 6.63
C GLU A 607 -11.75 -9.17 6.51
N GLY A 608 -12.52 -8.42 5.73
CA GLY A 608 -12.33 -6.98 5.58
C GLY A 608 -12.46 -6.21 6.89
N GLY A 609 -11.58 -5.23 7.09
CA GLY A 609 -11.56 -4.39 8.30
C GLY A 609 -12.85 -3.62 8.59
N HIS A 610 -13.68 -3.40 7.57
CA HIS A 610 -14.99 -2.75 7.73
C HIS A 610 -15.97 -3.58 8.58
N PHE A 611 -15.80 -4.91 8.66
CA PHE A 611 -16.52 -5.77 9.62
C PHE A 611 -15.87 -5.79 11.03
N GLY A 612 -14.79 -5.04 11.22
CA GLY A 612 -14.04 -5.01 12.47
C GLY A 612 -13.01 -6.12 12.63
N SER A 613 -12.58 -6.76 11.55
CA SER A 613 -11.49 -7.74 11.59
C SER A 613 -10.12 -7.04 11.66
N PHE A 614 -9.24 -7.48 12.55
CA PHE A 614 -7.84 -7.00 12.61
C PHE A 614 -6.91 -7.78 11.67
N ARG A 615 -7.12 -9.10 11.54
CA ARG A 615 -6.51 -9.93 10.48
C ARG A 615 -7.27 -9.72 9.17
N VAL A 616 -6.74 -8.86 8.31
CA VAL A 616 -7.47 -8.44 7.11
C VAL A 616 -7.24 -9.39 5.95
N THR A 617 -8.31 -9.81 5.28
CA THR A 617 -8.25 -10.54 4.01
C THR A 617 -9.23 -9.94 3.00
N PHE A 618 -8.79 -9.73 1.77
CA PHE A 618 -9.62 -9.28 0.66
C PHE A 618 -10.04 -10.46 -0.19
N TRP A 619 -11.35 -10.64 -0.30
CA TRP A 619 -11.96 -11.80 -0.93
C TRP A 619 -12.54 -11.45 -2.29
N THR A 620 -12.17 -12.21 -3.31
CA THR A 620 -12.84 -12.21 -4.61
C THR A 620 -13.84 -13.36 -4.67
N PRO A 621 -15.14 -13.08 -4.87
CA PRO A 621 -16.14 -14.13 -5.06
C PRO A 621 -15.89 -14.89 -6.37
N LEU A 622 -16.14 -16.19 -6.34
CA LEU A 622 -16.04 -17.13 -7.45
C LEU A 622 -17.39 -17.82 -7.67
N GLU A 623 -17.45 -18.66 -8.70
CA GLU A 623 -18.60 -19.55 -8.93
C GLU A 623 -18.85 -20.49 -7.73
N GLN A 624 -20.08 -21.00 -7.64
CA GLN A 624 -20.50 -21.95 -6.60
C GLN A 624 -20.29 -21.44 -5.15
N GLY A 625 -20.25 -20.13 -4.98
CA GLY A 625 -20.15 -19.51 -3.67
C GLY A 625 -18.79 -19.59 -3.00
N LYS A 626 -17.73 -19.91 -3.74
CA LYS A 626 -16.37 -19.90 -3.22
C LYS A 626 -15.78 -18.49 -3.27
N TYR A 627 -14.74 -18.27 -2.48
CA TYR A 627 -14.01 -17.01 -2.39
C TYR A 627 -12.52 -17.29 -2.37
N ARG A 628 -11.78 -16.55 -3.20
CA ARG A 628 -10.32 -16.59 -3.23
C ARG A 628 -9.77 -15.31 -2.63
N ALA A 629 -8.81 -15.45 -1.72
CA ALA A 629 -8.07 -14.31 -1.20
C ALA A 629 -7.15 -13.71 -2.27
N VAL A 630 -7.20 -12.38 -2.44
CA VAL A 630 -6.42 -11.62 -3.44
C VAL A 630 -5.65 -10.45 -2.84
N GLY A 631 -5.71 -10.30 -1.52
CA GLY A 631 -5.12 -9.17 -0.80
C GLY A 631 -5.48 -9.21 0.68
N GLY A 632 -5.12 -8.15 1.38
CA GLY A 632 -5.25 -8.02 2.83
C GLY A 632 -3.86 -7.97 3.43
N ASP A 633 -3.68 -8.56 4.62
CA ASP A 633 -2.37 -8.82 5.22
C ASP A 633 -1.34 -9.22 4.16
N SER A 634 -0.36 -8.35 3.93
CA SER A 634 0.58 -8.48 2.83
C SER A 634 1.99 -8.75 3.36
N PHE A 635 2.83 -7.72 3.51
CA PHE A 635 3.99 -7.83 4.38
C PHE A 635 3.55 -7.64 5.84
N VAL A 636 3.94 -8.56 6.72
CA VAL A 636 3.77 -8.39 8.17
C VAL A 636 5.15 -8.48 8.80
N MET A 637 5.47 -7.54 9.69
CA MET A 637 6.73 -7.50 10.42
C MET A 637 6.45 -7.25 11.90
N VAL A 638 7.06 -8.06 12.76
CA VAL A 638 7.06 -7.88 14.21
C VAL A 638 8.49 -7.78 14.69
N VAL A 639 8.79 -6.81 15.55
CA VAL A 639 10.12 -6.58 16.13
C VAL A 639 10.02 -6.45 17.65
N GLU A 640 10.87 -7.17 18.36
CA GLU A 640 11.16 -6.96 19.79
C GLU A 640 12.60 -6.43 19.92
N PHE A 641 12.76 -5.21 20.44
CA PHE A 641 14.07 -4.61 20.72
C PHE A 641 14.73 -5.18 21.98
N SER A 642 14.85 -6.50 22.01
CA SER A 642 15.65 -7.26 22.98
C SER A 642 17.13 -7.29 22.56
N ASP A 643 18.00 -7.83 23.43
CA ASP A 643 19.39 -8.15 23.07
C ASP A 643 19.63 -9.67 23.20
N PRO A 644 19.76 -10.41 22.09
CA PRO A 644 19.76 -9.93 20.70
C PRO A 644 18.36 -9.54 20.20
N LEU A 645 18.30 -8.62 19.22
CA LEU A 645 17.05 -8.20 18.57
C LEU A 645 16.33 -9.39 17.94
N LYS A 646 15.01 -9.47 18.14
CA LYS A 646 14.17 -10.49 17.50
C LYS A 646 13.26 -9.84 16.49
N ALA A 647 13.20 -10.41 15.29
CA ALA A 647 12.30 -9.96 14.24
C ALA A 647 11.64 -11.17 13.55
N PHE A 648 10.39 -10.99 13.16
CA PHE A 648 9.59 -11.98 12.43
C PHE A 648 8.93 -11.29 11.26
N THR A 649 8.90 -11.96 10.12
CA THR A 649 8.22 -11.47 8.92
C THR A 649 7.39 -12.57 8.27
N ILE A 650 6.46 -12.19 7.40
CA ILE A 650 5.79 -13.13 6.50
C ILE A 650 5.24 -12.37 5.28
N THR A 651 5.24 -13.01 4.11
CA THR A 651 4.42 -12.63 2.96
C THR A 651 3.54 -13.81 2.50
N PRO A 652 2.29 -13.58 2.08
CA PRO A 652 1.39 -14.68 1.69
C PRO A 652 1.78 -15.35 0.36
N TYR A 653 2.68 -14.73 -0.42
CA TYR A 653 3.08 -15.15 -1.77
C TYR A 653 4.53 -15.59 -1.88
N GLY A 654 5.28 -15.71 -0.77
CA GLY A 654 6.69 -16.11 -0.80
C GLY A 654 7.62 -15.06 -1.43
N ALA A 655 8.91 -15.39 -1.51
CA ALA A 655 9.95 -14.48 -2.00
C ALA A 655 9.97 -14.37 -3.53
N SER A 656 9.63 -15.44 -4.25
CA SER A 656 9.76 -15.54 -5.71
C SER A 656 8.40 -15.74 -6.40
N ASP A 657 8.26 -15.20 -7.62
CA ASP A 657 7.12 -15.46 -8.50
C ASP A 657 7.40 -16.55 -9.54
N ASP A 658 8.60 -17.14 -9.57
CA ASP A 658 8.91 -18.31 -10.39
C ASP A 658 8.22 -19.56 -9.81
N PRO A 659 7.25 -20.18 -10.51
CA PRO A 659 6.55 -21.37 -10.02
C PRO A 659 7.45 -22.58 -9.77
N SER A 660 8.67 -22.60 -10.33
CA SER A 660 9.67 -23.64 -10.08
C SER A 660 10.54 -23.40 -8.85
N SER A 661 10.46 -22.21 -8.25
CA SER A 661 11.20 -21.86 -7.03
C SER A 661 10.61 -22.54 -5.80
N SER A 662 11.47 -23.05 -4.92
CA SER A 662 11.07 -23.51 -3.57
C SER A 662 10.42 -22.41 -2.75
N HIS A 663 10.72 -21.15 -3.06
CA HIS A 663 10.21 -19.96 -2.36
C HIS A 663 9.00 -19.31 -3.04
N PHE A 664 8.32 -20.05 -3.92
CA PHE A 664 7.09 -19.61 -4.56
C PHE A 664 5.86 -19.67 -3.64
N SER A 665 5.82 -20.64 -2.72
CA SER A 665 4.65 -20.92 -1.88
C SER A 665 4.98 -21.49 -0.50
N ASP A 666 6.25 -21.44 -0.09
CA ASP A 666 6.72 -21.87 1.24
C ASP A 666 6.10 -21.03 2.36
N GLN A 667 6.08 -19.71 2.19
CA GLN A 667 5.46 -18.79 3.15
C GLN A 667 3.93 -18.80 3.10
N THR A 668 3.32 -19.16 1.97
CA THR A 668 1.85 -19.29 1.84
C THR A 668 1.29 -20.30 2.86
N GLU A 669 2.01 -21.40 3.10
CA GLU A 669 1.59 -22.40 4.09
C GLU A 669 1.66 -21.89 5.52
N LEU A 670 2.75 -21.20 5.87
CA LEU A 670 2.92 -20.59 7.19
C LEU A 670 1.82 -19.54 7.42
N PHE A 671 1.60 -18.68 6.44
CA PHE A 671 0.58 -17.63 6.49
C PHE A 671 -0.84 -18.19 6.68
N ALA A 672 -1.20 -19.26 5.95
CA ALA A 672 -2.48 -19.95 6.13
C ALA A 672 -2.66 -20.50 7.55
N LYS A 673 -1.57 -20.93 8.18
CA LYS A 673 -1.52 -21.44 9.56
C LYS A 673 -1.34 -20.37 10.63
N SER A 674 -1.39 -19.07 10.28
CA SER A 674 -1.12 -17.95 11.19
C SER A 674 0.30 -17.98 11.79
N GLN A 675 1.28 -18.42 11.02
CA GLN A 675 2.67 -18.52 11.44
C GLN A 675 3.53 -17.48 10.70
N MET A 676 4.50 -16.93 11.42
CA MET A 676 5.52 -16.04 10.84
C MET A 676 6.86 -16.76 10.78
N LYS A 677 7.68 -16.40 9.79
CA LYS A 677 9.07 -16.82 9.77
C LYS A 677 9.92 -15.85 10.59
N PRO A 678 11.01 -16.32 11.21
CA PRO A 678 12.02 -15.42 11.73
C PRO A 678 12.67 -14.60 10.59
N ALA A 679 13.04 -13.36 10.89
CA ALA A 679 13.75 -12.46 9.99
C ALA A 679 15.21 -12.33 10.44
N TRP A 680 16.10 -13.11 9.82
CA TRP A 680 17.50 -13.20 10.22
C TRP A 680 18.23 -11.86 10.01
N PHE A 681 18.74 -11.28 11.10
CA PHE A 681 19.25 -9.91 11.06
C PHE A 681 20.73 -9.82 11.37
N SER A 682 21.21 -10.45 12.44
CA SER A 682 22.65 -10.43 12.75
C SER A 682 23.45 -11.22 11.72
N GLU A 683 24.71 -10.83 11.49
CA GLU A 683 25.61 -11.57 10.59
C GLU A 683 25.77 -13.05 11.02
N LYS A 684 25.62 -13.35 12.32
CA LYS A 684 25.63 -14.71 12.86
C LYS A 684 24.39 -15.50 12.42
N GLU A 685 23.20 -14.93 12.60
CA GLU A 685 21.93 -15.56 12.20
C GLU A 685 21.86 -15.77 10.69
N VAL A 686 22.22 -14.74 9.91
CA VAL A 686 22.23 -14.82 8.44
C VAL A 686 23.10 -15.98 8.00
N LYS A 687 24.37 -16.06 8.47
CA LYS A 687 25.28 -17.15 8.10
C LYS A 687 24.79 -18.54 8.49
N ALA A 688 24.09 -18.67 9.62
CA ALA A 688 23.59 -19.94 10.11
C ALA A 688 22.40 -20.48 9.27
N ASN A 689 21.72 -19.60 8.53
CA ASN A 689 20.49 -19.93 7.79
C ASN A 689 20.61 -19.63 6.29
N LEU A 690 21.81 -19.64 5.72
CA LEU A 690 21.99 -19.47 4.27
C LEU A 690 21.72 -20.76 3.51
N GLU A 691 20.98 -20.65 2.41
CA GLU A 691 20.89 -21.69 1.38
C GLU A 691 21.90 -21.46 0.27
N LYS A 692 22.10 -20.20 -0.13
CA LYS A 692 22.95 -19.85 -1.26
C LYS A 692 23.67 -18.52 -1.02
N LYS A 693 24.89 -18.41 -1.55
CA LYS A 693 25.65 -17.17 -1.63
C LYS A 693 26.33 -17.09 -2.98
N TYR A 694 26.24 -15.94 -3.64
CA TYR A 694 26.80 -15.70 -4.96
C TYR A 694 26.99 -14.21 -5.20
N LYS A 695 27.77 -13.89 -6.22
CA LYS A 695 27.82 -12.55 -6.79
C LYS A 695 26.96 -12.51 -8.06
N PRO A 696 26.31 -11.39 -8.38
CA PRO A 696 25.62 -11.24 -9.67
C PRO A 696 26.49 -11.60 -10.87
N SER A 697 27.79 -11.27 -10.82
CA SER A 697 28.78 -11.60 -11.87
C SER A 697 29.07 -13.10 -12.05
N GLU A 698 28.64 -13.96 -11.12
CA GLU A 698 28.82 -15.42 -11.19
C GLU A 698 27.60 -16.12 -11.82
N VAL A 699 26.50 -15.40 -12.07
CA VAL A 699 25.28 -15.96 -12.64
C VAL A 699 25.45 -16.13 -14.16
N ILE A 700 25.70 -17.37 -14.58
CA ILE A 700 25.90 -17.73 -15.99
C ILE A 700 24.56 -17.73 -16.72
N PRO A 701 24.48 -17.23 -17.97
CA PRO A 701 23.27 -17.30 -18.78
C PRO A 701 22.77 -18.74 -18.92
N ARG A 702 21.53 -19.00 -18.49
CA ARG A 702 20.83 -20.24 -18.85
C ARG A 702 20.52 -20.20 -20.34
N ARG A 703 21.40 -20.77 -21.17
CA ARG A 703 21.06 -21.07 -22.57
C ARG A 703 19.91 -22.06 -22.56
N LYS A 704 18.88 -21.83 -23.40
CA LYS A 704 17.86 -22.84 -23.70
C LYS A 704 18.58 -24.13 -24.11
N THR A 705 18.46 -25.17 -23.29
CA THR A 705 18.69 -26.53 -23.79
C THR A 705 17.58 -26.80 -24.79
N GLU A 706 17.97 -27.03 -26.04
CA GLU A 706 17.10 -27.35 -27.19
C GLU A 706 16.16 -28.51 -26.92
#